data_AF-A0A3A8MCY4-F1
#
_entry.id   AF-A0A3A8MCY4-F1
#
_cell.length_a   1.000
_cell.length_b   1.000
_cell.length_c   1.000
_cell.angle_alpha   90.00
_cell.angle_beta   90.00
_cell.angle_gamma   90.00
#
_symmetry.space_group_name_H-M   'P 1'
#
loop_
_entity.id
_entity.type
_entity.pdbx_description
1 polymer ?
#
loop_
_entity_poly.entity_id
_entity_poly.type
_entity_poly.pdbx_seq_one_letter_code
_entity_poly.pdbx_strand_id
1 'polypeptide(L)'
;MGRTVIGRLRLRGADLDPLSAKLRLEGLLSGAHLSPMGLPPAATVCIRRLVDPKPGVLPVRQFAPRPPPAWDEAFRAALGAQLAHAARPAQGPVPPDAGAVLFLDPSELLACLASDVWRGTAAGHWWWKGLFPSADLTLRVVAEWLRRPEYVPAALEAVARRSEARPVLSLFTRDEAHTLLARVCVTQGLPALASALGAFEEEAARAEVMTESRASKEERVSGSDAVPLAPWESWVPEARAPGLGREHQTLLGVALMLRRAPLEARHAAFIPAVVAWRREEARGVTGDRTHESVHVVTGTREAGTSAARASGVRSEQAGSREQVDPSPLPSFERLTDAPAPGAVSRGESAGSATSAPVSGVASPLLSAPIEVTAWPAHTEAPATPSVVMPVPEPMSAPPELSSPPGLLASSAARFAPAPGRGWGLPISTGLGGLFYLVNVGLFLELYGDFSQPAFPCLPLPVWDFVALLGQRLLGEARPSDPVWKVLALLSSRRPGEAPGHAFEPPEDWRVPESWLRAFRTQASSTWTWNVTDGRLRVRHPAGFLMLDLRVPEPTDSTEALVRHELASFATGYTFTLERGDVPASTGHGAMPLERWLGWLVPYVRARLSRALGVDPDDAEALARTLLVHDARLHLTETHVDVVLALAQLPLEVRVAGLDRDIGWIPSAGRHLTFHFE
;
A
#
# COMPACT_ATOMS: atom_id res chain seq x y z
N MET A 1 5.17 4.64 14.94
CA MET A 1 6.34 4.16 15.72
C MET A 1 6.42 2.65 15.67
N GLY A 2 7.61 2.10 15.43
CA GLY A 2 7.84 0.65 15.33
C GLY A 2 7.53 -0.08 16.64
N ARG A 3 6.96 -1.29 16.54
CA ARG A 3 6.64 -2.14 17.69
C ARG A 3 7.83 -3.04 18.00
N THR A 4 8.51 -2.79 19.12
CA THR A 4 9.56 -3.69 19.62
C THR A 4 8.96 -4.71 20.60
N VAL A 5 9.25 -5.99 20.38
CA VAL A 5 8.81 -7.07 21.26
C VAL A 5 10.02 -7.85 21.76
N ILE A 6 10.19 -7.92 23.08
CA ILE A 6 11.23 -8.72 23.72
C ILE A 6 10.58 -10.02 24.21
N GLY A 7 10.83 -11.13 23.52
CA GLY A 7 10.22 -12.42 23.88
C GLY A 7 10.75 -13.00 25.19
N ARG A 8 12.05 -12.80 25.49
CA ARG A 8 12.67 -13.26 26.74
C ARG A 8 13.81 -12.36 27.17
N LEU A 9 13.72 -11.81 28.38
CA LEU A 9 14.79 -11.08 29.04
C LEU A 9 15.39 -11.94 30.16
N ARG A 10 16.71 -12.06 30.21
CA ARG A 10 17.43 -12.77 31.28
C ARG A 10 18.29 -11.78 32.05
N LEU A 11 18.01 -11.62 33.33
CA LEU A 11 18.76 -10.79 34.25
C LEU A 11 19.53 -11.67 35.24
N ARG A 12 20.78 -11.29 35.53
CA ARG A 12 21.58 -11.89 36.60
C ARG A 12 21.84 -10.82 37.66
N GLY A 13 21.42 -11.06 38.90
CA GLY A 13 21.69 -10.19 40.03
C GLY A 13 21.36 -10.88 41.35
N ALA A 14 22.21 -10.70 42.35
CA ALA A 14 21.91 -11.14 43.72
C ALA A 14 20.81 -10.23 44.32
N ASP A 15 19.86 -10.85 45.01
CA ASP A 15 18.82 -10.21 45.84
C ASP A 15 17.83 -9.30 45.10
N LEU A 16 17.45 -9.65 43.87
CA LEU A 16 16.41 -8.94 43.12
C LEU A 16 15.08 -9.69 43.20
N ASP A 17 14.03 -8.99 43.66
CA ASP A 17 12.65 -9.47 43.50
C ASP A 17 12.28 -9.53 42.00
N PRO A 18 11.87 -10.69 41.45
CA PRO A 18 11.64 -10.87 40.02
C PRO A 18 10.57 -9.95 39.43
N LEU A 19 9.48 -9.71 40.15
CA LEU A 19 8.37 -8.89 39.65
C LEU A 19 8.76 -7.40 39.61
N SER A 20 9.38 -6.92 40.69
CA SER A 20 9.89 -5.55 40.76
C SER A 20 10.97 -5.28 39.72
N ALA A 21 11.88 -6.23 39.48
CA ALA A 21 12.90 -6.11 38.45
C ALA A 21 12.30 -6.07 37.04
N LYS A 22 11.27 -6.90 36.78
CA LYS A 22 10.55 -6.91 35.50
C LYS A 22 9.90 -5.55 35.22
N LEU A 23 9.08 -5.03 36.14
CA LEU A 23 8.36 -3.76 35.94
C LEU A 23 9.32 -2.57 35.74
N ARG A 24 10.42 -2.52 36.49
CA ARG A 24 11.44 -1.47 36.34
C ARG A 24 12.15 -1.56 34.99
N LEU A 25 12.49 -2.76 34.53
CA LEU A 25 13.13 -2.95 33.23
C LEU A 25 12.17 -2.68 32.08
N GLU A 26 10.89 -3.05 32.19
CA GLU A 26 9.87 -2.68 31.21
C GLU A 26 9.76 -1.15 31.09
N GLY A 27 9.67 -0.44 32.21
CA GLY A 27 9.69 1.03 32.23
C GLY A 27 10.95 1.62 31.59
N LEU A 28 12.12 1.16 32.01
CA LEU A 28 13.41 1.65 31.51
C LEU A 28 13.60 1.39 30.01
N LEU A 29 13.32 0.17 29.55
CA LEU A 29 13.49 -0.21 28.14
C LEU A 29 12.42 0.39 27.23
N SER A 30 11.22 0.68 27.76
CA SER A 30 10.21 1.45 27.01
C SER A 30 10.68 2.87 26.69
N GLY A 31 11.53 3.45 27.55
CA GLY A 31 12.17 4.75 27.33
C GLY A 31 13.45 4.70 26.49
N ALA A 32 13.90 3.51 26.05
CA ALA A 32 15.10 3.34 25.24
C ALA A 32 14.78 3.44 23.74
N HIS A 33 15.71 3.99 22.94
CA HIS A 33 15.59 4.00 21.48
C HIS A 33 15.98 2.63 20.92
N LEU A 34 15.03 1.70 20.92
CA LEU A 34 15.24 0.32 20.46
C LEU A 34 15.11 0.17 18.93
N SER A 35 14.69 1.21 18.22
CA SER A 35 14.58 1.20 16.76
C SER A 35 15.93 1.52 16.12
N PRO A 36 16.47 0.63 15.27
CA PRO A 36 17.74 0.89 14.60
C PRO A 36 17.61 2.02 13.59
N MET A 37 18.56 2.95 13.61
CA MET A 37 18.60 4.03 12.63
C MET A 37 19.00 3.51 11.26
N GLY A 38 18.31 3.99 10.21
CA GLY A 38 18.65 3.69 8.81
C GLY A 38 17.96 2.47 8.21
N LEU A 39 17.14 1.74 8.97
CA LEU A 39 16.24 0.74 8.38
C LEU A 39 14.93 1.40 7.90
N PRO A 40 14.28 0.84 6.87
CA PRO A 40 12.91 1.23 6.53
C PRO A 40 11.99 1.11 7.76
N PRO A 41 11.16 2.12 8.06
CA PRO A 41 10.20 2.06 9.16
C PRO A 41 9.25 0.86 9.14
N ALA A 42 8.93 0.35 7.94
CA ALA A 42 8.11 -0.85 7.75
C ALA A 42 8.86 -2.18 7.92
N ALA A 43 10.19 -2.15 8.12
CA ALA A 43 11.00 -3.34 8.22
C ALA A 43 10.72 -4.15 9.49
N THR A 44 10.77 -5.48 9.37
CA THR A 44 10.71 -6.40 10.51
C THR A 44 12.08 -7.03 10.72
N VAL A 45 12.66 -6.79 11.89
CA VAL A 45 13.93 -7.41 12.31
C VAL A 45 13.64 -8.43 13.40
N CYS A 46 14.11 -9.66 13.18
CA CYS A 46 14.17 -10.68 14.22
C CYS A 46 15.62 -10.79 14.70
N ILE A 47 15.84 -10.63 16.01
CA ILE A 47 17.16 -10.82 16.62
C ILE A 47 17.08 -12.03 17.55
N ARG A 48 17.92 -13.03 17.32
CA ARG A 48 17.91 -14.29 18.06
C ARG A 48 18.31 -14.09 19.51
N ARG A 49 19.36 -13.30 19.71
CA ARG A 49 19.93 -12.97 21.02
C ARG A 49 20.74 -11.69 20.91
N LEU A 50 20.49 -10.76 21.81
CA LEU A 50 21.33 -9.58 22.03
C LEU A 50 21.84 -9.64 23.46
N VAL A 51 23.17 -9.63 23.63
CA VAL A 51 23.80 -9.58 24.95
C VAL A 51 23.86 -8.12 25.41
N ASP A 52 23.69 -7.87 26.70
CA ASP A 52 23.90 -6.53 27.27
C ASP A 52 25.31 -6.04 26.92
N PRO A 53 25.43 -4.99 26.08
CA PRO A 53 26.73 -4.52 25.60
C PRO A 53 27.51 -3.78 26.68
N LYS A 54 26.84 -3.38 27.78
CA LYS A 54 27.48 -2.69 28.90
C LYS A 54 26.93 -3.17 30.24
N PRO A 55 27.29 -4.40 30.66
CA PRO A 55 26.79 -5.01 31.88
C PRO A 55 26.99 -4.14 33.11
N GLY A 56 25.98 -4.10 33.99
CA GLY A 56 26.04 -3.39 35.27
C GLY A 56 25.75 -1.89 35.21
N VAL A 57 25.59 -1.31 34.01
CA VAL A 57 25.28 0.13 33.85
C VAL A 57 23.79 0.43 34.00
N LEU A 58 22.92 -0.53 33.69
CA LEU A 58 21.47 -0.33 33.81
C LEU A 58 21.05 -0.24 35.29
N PRO A 59 20.36 0.84 35.71
CA PRO A 59 19.86 0.99 37.08
C PRO A 59 18.64 0.10 37.32
N VAL A 60 18.85 -1.20 37.59
CA VAL A 60 17.74 -2.14 37.83
C VAL A 60 17.16 -2.04 39.26
N ARG A 61 17.94 -1.48 40.20
CA ARG A 61 17.56 -1.33 41.61
C ARG A 61 16.73 -0.06 41.88
N GLN A 62 16.75 0.91 40.98
CA GLN A 62 16.05 2.19 41.10
C GLN A 62 15.14 2.37 39.89
N PHE A 63 14.05 3.11 40.03
CA PHE A 63 13.24 3.47 38.88
C PHE A 63 13.97 4.57 38.09
N ALA A 64 14.22 4.32 36.81
CA ALA A 64 14.78 5.30 35.88
C ALA A 64 13.94 5.31 34.61
N PRO A 65 13.51 6.48 34.12
CA PRO A 65 12.64 6.58 32.94
C PRO A 65 13.37 6.28 31.63
N ARG A 66 14.70 6.37 31.60
CA ARG A 66 15.53 6.12 30.41
C ARG A 66 16.85 5.45 30.77
N PRO A 67 17.45 4.65 29.87
CA PRO A 67 18.79 4.12 30.06
C PRO A 67 19.85 5.25 30.11
N PRO A 68 20.98 5.04 30.80
CA PRO A 68 22.12 5.95 30.74
C PRO A 68 22.62 6.12 29.29
N PRO A 69 23.04 7.33 28.86
CA PRO A 69 23.48 7.59 27.48
C PRO A 69 24.59 6.64 27.01
N ALA A 70 25.52 6.32 27.91
CA ALA A 70 26.64 5.44 27.61
C ALA A 70 26.24 3.96 27.44
N TRP A 71 25.08 3.55 27.96
CA TRP A 71 24.48 2.24 27.66
C TRP A 71 23.73 2.31 26.33
N ASP A 72 22.97 3.37 26.10
CA ASP A 72 22.18 3.56 24.87
C ASP A 72 23.08 3.62 23.61
N GLU A 73 24.22 4.32 23.69
CA GLU A 73 25.22 4.33 22.61
C GLU A 73 25.81 2.93 22.35
N ALA A 74 26.19 2.21 23.40
CA ALA A 74 26.72 0.85 23.28
C ALA A 74 25.67 -0.13 22.73
N PHE A 75 24.40 0.05 23.12
CA PHE A 75 23.27 -0.70 22.59
C PHE A 75 23.04 -0.43 21.11
N ARG A 76 23.03 0.84 20.68
CA ARG A 76 22.90 1.21 19.27
C ARG A 76 24.05 0.66 18.43
N ALA A 77 25.29 0.70 18.93
CA ALA A 77 26.44 0.11 18.24
C ALA A 77 26.32 -1.42 18.10
N ALA A 78 25.94 -2.12 19.18
CA ALA A 78 25.76 -3.57 19.16
C ALA A 78 24.60 -4.00 18.24
N LEU A 79 23.49 -3.26 18.25
CA LEU A 79 22.36 -3.46 17.36
C LEU A 79 22.76 -3.23 15.90
N GLY A 80 23.49 -2.14 15.60
CA GLY A 80 24.01 -1.85 14.27
C GLY A 80 24.93 -2.94 13.74
N ALA A 81 25.83 -3.47 14.58
CA ALA A 81 26.71 -4.57 14.22
C ALA A 81 25.95 -5.87 13.91
N GLN A 82 24.88 -6.19 14.65
CA GLN A 82 24.02 -7.34 14.36
C GLN A 82 23.26 -7.15 13.04
N LEU A 83 22.76 -5.95 12.79
CA LEU A 83 22.00 -5.63 11.57
C LEU A 83 22.86 -5.65 10.31
N ALA A 84 24.13 -5.23 10.40
CA ALA A 84 25.08 -5.33 9.30
C ALA A 84 25.29 -6.76 8.82
N HIS A 85 25.07 -7.76 9.68
CA HIS A 85 25.18 -9.19 9.38
C HIS A 85 23.81 -9.89 9.34
N ALA A 86 22.70 -9.14 9.30
CA ALA A 86 21.37 -9.73 9.30
C ALA A 86 21.14 -10.50 7.98
N ALA A 87 20.72 -11.76 8.11
CA ALA A 87 20.39 -12.59 6.96
C ALA A 87 19.07 -12.11 6.32
N ARG A 88 18.98 -12.27 5.00
CA ARG A 88 17.83 -11.83 4.18
C ARG A 88 17.19 -13.04 3.50
N PRO A 89 16.08 -13.59 4.04
CA PRO A 89 15.44 -14.78 3.49
C PRO A 89 15.02 -14.61 2.03
N ALA A 90 14.64 -13.39 1.64
CA ALA A 90 14.29 -13.07 0.26
C ALA A 90 15.46 -13.15 -0.73
N GLN A 91 16.71 -13.06 -0.25
CA GLN A 91 17.92 -13.05 -1.07
C GLN A 91 18.63 -14.42 -1.12
N GLY A 92 18.15 -15.42 -0.37
CA GLY A 92 18.75 -16.75 -0.38
C GLY A 92 18.55 -17.51 0.93
N PRO A 93 19.11 -18.73 1.02
CA PRO A 93 19.03 -19.56 2.22
C PRO A 93 19.68 -18.85 3.41
N VAL A 94 19.03 -18.93 4.58
CA VAL A 94 19.53 -18.32 5.82
C VAL A 94 20.35 -19.35 6.60
N PRO A 95 21.61 -19.02 6.99
CA PRO A 95 22.42 -19.89 7.83
C PRO A 95 21.75 -20.17 9.19
N PRO A 96 21.86 -21.39 9.75
CA PRO A 96 21.23 -21.75 11.03
C PRO A 96 21.81 -20.99 12.25
N ASP A 97 23.02 -20.45 12.11
CA ASP A 97 23.73 -19.64 13.09
C ASP A 97 23.45 -18.13 12.95
N ALA A 98 22.66 -17.71 11.96
CA ALA A 98 22.28 -16.31 11.77
C ALA A 98 21.72 -15.70 13.07
N GLY A 99 22.40 -14.66 13.56
CA GLY A 99 22.05 -13.93 14.78
C GLY A 99 20.87 -12.97 14.61
N ALA A 100 20.65 -12.51 13.37
CA ALA A 100 19.55 -11.62 13.01
C ALA A 100 19.01 -11.96 11.61
N VAL A 101 17.71 -11.71 11.42
CA VAL A 101 16.98 -11.87 10.16
C VAL A 101 16.20 -10.59 9.89
N LEU A 102 16.26 -10.09 8.66
CA LEU A 102 15.63 -8.84 8.24
C LEU A 102 14.66 -9.08 7.07
N PHE A 103 13.44 -8.56 7.22
CA PHE A 103 12.45 -8.40 6.16
C PHE A 103 12.24 -6.91 5.91
N LEU A 104 12.33 -6.45 4.66
CA LEU A 104 12.23 -5.00 4.37
C LEU A 104 10.84 -4.43 4.60
N ASP A 105 9.80 -5.22 4.36
CA ASP A 105 8.42 -4.82 4.57
C ASP A 105 7.52 -6.04 4.83
N PRO A 106 6.22 -5.84 5.16
CA PRO A 106 5.30 -6.93 5.36
C PRO A 106 5.12 -7.86 4.16
N SER A 107 5.24 -7.36 2.92
CA SER A 107 5.08 -8.21 1.72
C SER A 107 6.23 -9.22 1.57
N GLU A 108 7.47 -8.80 1.86
CA GLU A 108 8.64 -9.68 1.87
C GLU A 108 8.49 -10.77 2.94
N LEU A 109 8.01 -10.40 4.13
CA LEU A 109 7.72 -11.34 5.22
C LEU A 109 6.66 -12.37 4.80
N LEU A 110 5.53 -11.93 4.23
CA LEU A 110 4.44 -12.81 3.79
C LEU A 110 4.88 -13.77 2.69
N ALA A 111 5.66 -13.29 1.72
CA ALA A 111 6.21 -14.10 0.64
C ALA A 111 7.16 -15.17 1.19
N CYS A 112 8.08 -14.79 2.09
CA CYS A 112 9.05 -15.73 2.67
C CYS A 112 8.37 -16.77 3.58
N LEU A 113 7.37 -16.36 4.37
CA LEU A 113 6.59 -17.29 5.19
C LEU A 113 5.90 -18.34 4.31
N ALA A 114 5.21 -17.90 3.25
CA ALA A 114 4.52 -18.81 2.34
C ALA A 114 5.48 -19.78 1.64
N SER A 115 6.62 -19.27 1.16
CA SER A 115 7.70 -20.09 0.57
C SER A 115 8.23 -21.16 1.54
N ASP A 116 8.53 -20.78 2.79
CA ASP A 116 9.08 -21.70 3.79
C ASP A 116 8.07 -22.75 4.24
N VAL A 117 6.79 -22.38 4.34
CA VAL A 117 5.68 -23.28 4.70
C VAL A 117 5.48 -24.32 3.60
N TRP A 118 5.37 -23.89 2.34
CA TRP A 118 5.27 -24.80 1.21
C TRP A 118 6.46 -25.76 1.13
N ARG A 119 7.68 -25.26 1.33
CA ARG A 119 8.91 -26.08 1.31
C ARG A 119 9.04 -27.02 2.52
N GLY A 120 8.15 -26.91 3.52
CA GLY A 120 8.22 -27.70 4.76
C GLY A 120 9.39 -27.32 5.68
N THR A 121 9.99 -26.15 5.50
CA THR A 121 11.19 -25.69 6.24
C THR A 121 10.86 -24.72 7.37
N ALA A 122 9.66 -24.13 7.37
CA ALA A 122 9.29 -23.07 8.32
C ALA A 122 9.43 -23.48 9.80
N ALA A 123 9.13 -24.74 10.15
CA ALA A 123 9.25 -25.23 11.53
C ALA A 123 10.70 -25.27 12.05
N GLY A 124 11.69 -25.36 11.15
CA GLY A 124 13.12 -25.34 11.47
C GLY A 124 13.67 -23.93 11.72
N HIS A 125 13.00 -22.89 11.22
CA HIS A 125 13.45 -21.52 11.30
C HIS A 125 13.01 -20.85 12.62
N TRP A 126 13.99 -20.42 13.43
CA TRP A 126 13.72 -19.92 14.78
C TRP A 126 12.91 -18.61 14.80
N TRP A 127 13.03 -17.77 13.76
CA TRP A 127 12.34 -16.47 13.70
C TRP A 127 10.83 -16.64 13.51
N TRP A 128 10.36 -17.67 12.80
CA TRP A 128 8.92 -17.93 12.67
C TRP A 128 8.27 -18.30 14.00
N LYS A 129 8.98 -19.04 14.86
CA LYS A 129 8.51 -19.33 16.24
C LYS A 129 8.41 -18.06 17.09
N GLY A 130 9.28 -17.10 16.85
CA GLY A 130 9.26 -15.80 17.53
C GLY A 130 8.13 -14.89 17.04
N LEU A 131 7.89 -14.87 15.73
CA LEU A 131 6.85 -14.04 15.09
C LEU A 131 5.44 -14.63 15.28
N PHE A 132 5.31 -15.95 15.23
CA PHE A 132 4.04 -16.68 15.30
C PHE A 132 4.12 -17.79 16.36
N PRO A 133 4.15 -17.43 17.66
CA PRO A 133 4.22 -18.41 18.73
C PRO A 133 2.98 -19.31 18.76
N SER A 134 3.20 -20.62 18.84
CA SER A 134 2.15 -21.65 18.98
C SER A 134 1.09 -21.65 17.85
N ALA A 135 1.44 -21.17 16.65
CA ALA A 135 0.55 -21.17 15.50
C ALA A 135 0.83 -22.35 14.57
N ASP A 136 -0.23 -22.94 14.01
CA ASP A 136 -0.11 -23.69 12.75
C ASP A 136 0.27 -22.70 11.64
N LEU A 137 1.47 -22.85 11.09
CA LEU A 137 2.03 -21.90 10.13
C LEU A 137 1.29 -21.93 8.79
N THR A 138 0.69 -23.06 8.41
CA THR A 138 -0.10 -23.17 7.17
C THR A 138 -1.38 -22.35 7.28
N LEU A 139 -2.15 -22.56 8.35
CA LEU A 139 -3.34 -21.75 8.62
C LEU A 139 -2.98 -20.27 8.82
N ARG A 140 -1.79 -19.99 9.39
CA ARG A 140 -1.31 -18.63 9.59
C ARG A 140 -1.02 -17.91 8.27
N VAL A 141 -0.47 -18.58 7.26
CA VAL A 141 -0.23 -17.97 5.93
C VAL A 141 -1.55 -17.44 5.37
N VAL A 142 -2.58 -18.28 5.32
CA VAL A 142 -3.89 -17.90 4.78
C VAL A 142 -4.49 -16.74 5.57
N ALA A 143 -4.50 -16.85 6.91
CA ALA A 143 -5.06 -15.82 7.78
C ALA A 143 -4.34 -14.47 7.63
N GLU A 144 -3.01 -14.46 7.49
CA GLU A 144 -2.23 -13.23 7.36
C GLU A 144 -2.41 -12.55 5.99
N TRP A 145 -2.52 -13.34 4.92
CA TRP A 145 -2.80 -12.80 3.57
C TRP A 145 -4.21 -12.21 3.49
N LEU A 146 -5.21 -12.88 4.10
CA LEU A 146 -6.58 -12.36 4.20
C LEU A 146 -6.67 -11.11 5.09
N ARG A 147 -5.85 -11.02 6.14
CA ARG A 147 -5.84 -9.88 7.06
C ARG A 147 -5.18 -8.65 6.46
N ARG A 148 -4.21 -8.83 5.56
CA ARG A 148 -3.45 -7.73 4.96
C ARG A 148 -3.39 -7.85 3.43
N PRO A 149 -4.55 -7.75 2.74
CA PRO A 149 -4.65 -7.91 1.30
C PRO A 149 -3.85 -6.87 0.49
N GLU A 150 -3.52 -5.72 1.08
CA GLU A 150 -2.71 -4.66 0.47
C GLU A 150 -1.31 -5.15 0.04
N TYR A 151 -0.72 -6.10 0.79
CA TYR A 151 0.62 -6.62 0.54
C TYR A 151 0.63 -7.82 -0.42
N VAL A 152 -0.52 -8.42 -0.70
CA VAL A 152 -0.64 -9.68 -1.44
C VAL A 152 -0.11 -9.57 -2.87
N PRO A 153 -0.41 -8.51 -3.66
CA PRO A 153 0.17 -8.33 -4.98
C PRO A 153 1.71 -8.33 -4.99
N ALA A 154 2.33 -7.63 -4.05
CA ALA A 154 3.79 -7.59 -3.94
C ALA A 154 4.37 -8.93 -3.45
N ALA A 155 3.70 -9.62 -2.52
CA ALA A 155 4.11 -10.95 -2.08
C ALA A 155 4.01 -11.97 -3.22
N LEU A 156 2.95 -11.91 -4.03
CA LEU A 156 2.76 -12.75 -5.22
C LEU A 156 3.81 -12.48 -6.29
N GLU A 157 4.17 -11.21 -6.53
CA GLU A 157 5.26 -10.84 -7.43
C GLU A 157 6.61 -11.41 -6.94
N ALA A 158 6.88 -11.37 -5.63
CA ALA A 158 8.10 -11.93 -5.06
C ALA A 158 8.18 -13.46 -5.22
N VAL A 159 7.10 -14.21 -4.99
CA VAL A 159 7.10 -15.67 -5.21
C VAL A 159 7.09 -16.02 -6.70
N ALA A 160 6.47 -15.21 -7.56
CA ALA A 160 6.48 -15.41 -9.01
C ALA A 160 7.89 -15.25 -9.59
N ARG A 161 8.66 -14.25 -9.13
CA ARG A 161 10.09 -14.09 -9.48
C ARG A 161 10.95 -15.29 -9.08
N ARG A 162 10.54 -16.03 -8.06
CA ARG A 162 11.20 -17.29 -7.61
C ARG A 162 10.64 -18.55 -8.28
N SER A 163 9.69 -18.40 -9.21
CA SER A 163 8.96 -19.52 -9.84
C SER A 163 8.18 -20.39 -8.84
N GLU A 164 7.73 -19.79 -7.73
CA GLU A 164 7.03 -20.45 -6.63
C GLU A 164 5.53 -20.10 -6.56
N ALA A 165 4.98 -19.35 -7.53
CA ALA A 165 3.59 -18.91 -7.50
C ALA A 165 2.58 -20.08 -7.41
N ARG A 166 2.72 -21.09 -8.28
CA ARG A 166 1.88 -22.30 -8.26
C ARG A 166 1.89 -23.01 -6.89
N PRO A 167 3.05 -23.42 -6.36
CA PRO A 167 3.08 -24.15 -5.10
C PRO A 167 2.55 -23.33 -3.92
N VAL A 168 2.86 -22.04 -3.85
CA VAL A 168 2.33 -21.16 -2.80
C VAL A 168 0.82 -21.03 -2.89
N LEU A 169 0.26 -20.85 -4.10
CA LEU A 169 -1.17 -20.77 -4.30
C LEU A 169 -1.91 -22.07 -3.96
N SER A 170 -1.23 -23.23 -4.04
CA SER A 170 -1.81 -24.51 -3.61
C SER A 170 -2.03 -24.63 -2.10
N LEU A 171 -1.46 -23.71 -1.29
CA LEU A 171 -1.76 -23.60 0.14
C LEU A 171 -3.17 -23.07 0.40
N PHE A 172 -3.80 -22.44 -0.59
CA PHE A 172 -5.12 -21.84 -0.50
C PHE A 172 -6.15 -22.74 -1.16
N THR A 173 -7.24 -23.00 -0.47
CA THR A 173 -8.44 -23.59 -1.09
C THR A 173 -9.03 -22.65 -2.14
N ARG A 174 -9.93 -23.19 -2.97
CA ARG A 174 -10.65 -22.42 -4.00
C ARG A 174 -11.40 -21.22 -3.40
N ASP A 175 -12.11 -21.45 -2.29
CA ASP A 175 -12.93 -20.42 -1.62
C ASP A 175 -12.06 -19.37 -0.93
N GLU A 176 -10.92 -19.78 -0.34
CA GLU A 176 -9.95 -18.85 0.23
C GLU A 176 -9.30 -17.98 -0.84
N ALA A 177 -8.93 -18.56 -1.99
CA ALA A 177 -8.38 -17.82 -3.12
C ALA A 177 -9.39 -16.81 -3.70
N HIS A 178 -10.66 -17.20 -3.81
CA HIS A 178 -11.74 -16.29 -4.22
C HIS A 178 -11.91 -15.14 -3.21
N THR A 179 -12.03 -15.47 -1.91
CA THR A 179 -12.19 -14.48 -0.84
C THR A 179 -11.01 -13.50 -0.80
N LEU A 180 -9.80 -14.02 -0.99
CA LEU A 180 -8.58 -13.22 -1.06
C LEU A 180 -8.59 -12.29 -2.27
N LEU A 181 -8.96 -12.79 -3.45
CA LEU A 181 -9.11 -11.98 -4.67
C LEU A 181 -10.09 -10.83 -4.46
N ALA A 182 -11.27 -11.09 -3.90
CA ALA A 182 -12.26 -10.05 -3.62
C ALA A 182 -11.68 -8.96 -2.69
N ARG A 183 -10.98 -9.35 -1.61
CA ARG A 183 -10.31 -8.41 -0.69
C ARG A 183 -9.19 -7.61 -1.37
N VAL A 184 -8.39 -8.25 -2.21
CA VAL A 184 -7.35 -7.58 -3.01
C VAL A 184 -7.99 -6.55 -3.93
N CYS A 185 -9.02 -6.91 -4.70
CA CYS A 185 -9.71 -5.98 -5.60
C CYS A 185 -10.24 -4.75 -4.85
N VAL A 186 -10.93 -4.93 -3.72
CA VAL A 186 -11.45 -3.80 -2.92
C VAL A 186 -10.32 -2.91 -2.41
N THR A 187 -9.27 -3.51 -1.82
CA THR A 187 -8.14 -2.76 -1.23
C THR A 187 -7.31 -2.03 -2.28
N GLN A 188 -7.30 -2.52 -3.52
CA GLN A 188 -6.54 -1.97 -4.64
C GLN A 188 -7.35 -0.97 -5.48
N GLY A 189 -8.55 -0.59 -5.02
CA GLY A 189 -9.40 0.39 -5.69
C GLY A 189 -10.12 -0.16 -6.93
N LEU A 190 -10.42 -1.45 -6.95
CA LEU A 190 -11.17 -2.14 -8.00
C LEU A 190 -12.44 -2.83 -7.46
N PRO A 191 -13.32 -2.14 -6.69
CA PRO A 191 -14.52 -2.76 -6.14
C PRO A 191 -15.49 -3.25 -7.22
N ALA A 192 -15.55 -2.57 -8.36
CA ALA A 192 -16.37 -2.99 -9.50
C ALA A 192 -15.96 -4.36 -10.06
N LEU A 193 -14.65 -4.68 -10.05
CA LEU A 193 -14.16 -6.00 -10.44
C LEU A 193 -14.58 -7.06 -9.42
N ALA A 194 -14.46 -6.76 -8.12
CA ALA A 194 -14.91 -7.67 -7.06
C ALA A 194 -16.41 -7.98 -7.18
N SER A 195 -17.24 -6.95 -7.38
CA SER A 195 -18.68 -7.09 -7.57
C SER A 195 -19.02 -7.90 -8.83
N ALA A 196 -18.34 -7.64 -9.95
CA ALA A 196 -18.58 -8.36 -11.20
C ALA A 196 -18.22 -9.86 -11.09
N LEU A 197 -17.12 -10.19 -10.39
CA LEU A 197 -16.72 -11.57 -10.13
C LEU A 197 -17.68 -12.28 -9.17
N GLY A 198 -18.15 -11.60 -8.12
CA GLY A 198 -19.15 -12.16 -7.19
C GLY A 198 -20.49 -12.43 -7.87
N ALA A 199 -20.98 -11.48 -8.69
CA ALA A 199 -22.23 -11.64 -9.43
C ALA A 199 -22.18 -12.83 -10.41
N PHE A 200 -21.02 -13.04 -11.06
CA PHE A 200 -20.80 -14.21 -11.92
C PHE A 200 -20.90 -15.53 -11.15
N GLU A 201 -20.34 -15.61 -9.94
CA GLU A 201 -20.38 -16.84 -9.14
C GLU A 201 -21.79 -17.14 -8.61
N GLU A 202 -22.54 -16.11 -8.21
CA GLU A 202 -23.96 -16.28 -7.88
C GLU A 202 -24.79 -16.77 -9.08
N GLU A 203 -24.51 -16.24 -10.28
CA GLU A 203 -25.16 -16.66 -11.53
C GLU A 203 -24.83 -18.13 -11.84
N ALA A 204 -23.56 -18.54 -11.71
CA ALA A 204 -23.11 -19.91 -11.90
C ALA A 204 -23.74 -20.87 -10.88
N ALA A 205 -23.79 -20.51 -9.61
CA ALA A 205 -24.42 -21.31 -8.56
C ALA A 205 -25.93 -21.50 -8.79
N ARG A 206 -26.63 -20.44 -9.23
CA ARG A 206 -28.06 -20.53 -9.60
C ARG A 206 -28.28 -21.42 -10.83
N ALA A 207 -27.38 -21.34 -11.81
CA ALA A 207 -27.43 -22.19 -13.00
C ALA A 207 -27.24 -23.66 -12.64
N GLU A 208 -26.27 -24.02 -11.79
CA GLU A 208 -26.05 -25.41 -11.36
C GLU A 208 -27.30 -26.01 -10.70
N VAL A 209 -27.94 -25.29 -9.77
CA VAL A 209 -29.20 -25.71 -9.12
C VAL A 209 -30.35 -25.89 -10.13
N MET A 210 -30.42 -25.03 -11.15
CA MET A 210 -31.43 -25.12 -12.21
C MET A 210 -31.17 -26.27 -13.19
N THR A 211 -29.89 -26.60 -13.43
CA THR A 211 -29.48 -27.65 -14.38
C THR A 211 -29.68 -29.05 -13.80
N GLU A 212 -29.51 -29.24 -12.48
CA GLU A 212 -29.91 -30.46 -11.77
C GLU A 212 -31.42 -30.73 -11.87
N SER A 213 -32.23 -29.69 -12.02
CA SER A 213 -33.68 -29.79 -12.23
C SER A 213 -34.11 -29.98 -13.69
N ARG A 214 -33.17 -29.88 -14.66
CA ARG A 214 -33.42 -29.95 -16.11
C ARG A 214 -32.49 -30.93 -16.83
N ALA A 215 -32.13 -32.04 -16.18
CA ALA A 215 -31.44 -33.15 -16.84
C ALA A 215 -32.37 -33.89 -17.80
N SER A 216 -32.75 -33.26 -18.91
CA SER A 216 -33.27 -33.88 -20.12
C SER A 216 -33.34 -32.83 -21.23
N LYS A 217 -32.58 -33.09 -22.30
CA LYS A 217 -32.63 -32.45 -23.63
C LYS A 217 -31.97 -31.07 -23.72
N GLU A 218 -30.76 -31.03 -24.29
CA GLU A 218 -30.54 -30.27 -25.53
C GLU A 218 -29.22 -30.58 -26.23
N GLU A 219 -29.28 -30.32 -27.54
CA GLU A 219 -28.40 -30.70 -28.64
C GLU A 219 -27.12 -29.85 -28.71
N ARG A 220 -26.02 -30.50 -29.09
CA ARG A 220 -24.70 -29.89 -29.31
C ARG A 220 -24.71 -29.00 -30.56
N VAL A 221 -24.32 -27.75 -30.41
CA VAL A 221 -23.82 -26.91 -31.51
C VAL A 221 -22.31 -26.74 -31.31
N SER A 222 -21.51 -27.38 -32.16
CA SER A 222 -20.06 -27.17 -32.22
C SER A 222 -19.76 -25.82 -32.87
N GLY A 223 -19.42 -24.83 -32.04
CA GLY A 223 -18.71 -23.62 -32.45
C GLY A 223 -17.21 -23.81 -32.29
N SER A 224 -16.43 -23.31 -33.24
CA SER A 224 -14.97 -23.33 -33.27
C SER A 224 -14.33 -22.77 -31.99
N ASP A 225 -13.68 -23.64 -31.21
CA ASP A 225 -12.96 -23.30 -29.97
C ASP A 225 -11.64 -22.56 -30.24
N ALA A 226 -11.70 -21.23 -30.31
CA ALA A 226 -10.54 -20.40 -30.01
C ALA A 226 -10.64 -20.01 -28.53
N VAL A 227 -9.96 -20.75 -27.65
CA VAL A 227 -9.89 -20.41 -26.22
C VAL A 227 -9.44 -18.95 -26.10
N PRO A 228 -10.22 -18.05 -25.48
CA PRO A 228 -9.82 -16.66 -25.33
C PRO A 228 -8.56 -16.63 -24.50
N LEU A 229 -7.55 -15.91 -24.99
CA LEU A 229 -6.36 -15.61 -24.23
C LEU A 229 -6.77 -14.86 -22.96
N ALA A 230 -6.16 -15.22 -21.83
CA ALA A 230 -6.38 -14.50 -20.59
C ALA A 230 -6.01 -13.02 -20.78
N PRO A 231 -6.76 -12.07 -20.21
CA PRO A 231 -6.50 -10.64 -20.42
C PRO A 231 -5.11 -10.19 -19.91
N TRP A 232 -4.47 -11.01 -19.07
CA TRP A 232 -3.13 -10.77 -18.52
C TRP A 232 -2.02 -11.61 -19.19
N GLU A 233 -2.30 -12.42 -20.22
CA GLU A 233 -1.32 -13.39 -20.77
C GLU A 233 0.02 -12.74 -21.16
N SER A 234 -0.01 -11.54 -21.75
CA SER A 234 1.21 -10.86 -22.20
C SER A 234 2.08 -10.31 -21.06
N TRP A 235 1.50 -10.12 -19.87
CA TRP A 235 2.19 -9.59 -18.68
C TRP A 235 2.45 -10.65 -17.61
N VAL A 236 1.63 -11.71 -17.58
CA VAL A 236 1.61 -12.74 -16.54
C VAL A 236 1.52 -14.14 -17.18
N PRO A 237 2.56 -14.57 -17.92
CA PRO A 237 2.57 -15.90 -18.55
C PRO A 237 2.52 -17.04 -17.52
N GLU A 238 3.02 -16.82 -16.31
CA GLU A 238 3.02 -17.83 -15.24
C GLU A 238 1.61 -18.19 -14.74
N ALA A 239 0.59 -17.36 -15.02
CA ALA A 239 -0.79 -17.68 -14.70
C ALA A 239 -1.31 -18.89 -15.50
N ARG A 240 -0.67 -19.24 -16.61
CA ARG A 240 -0.99 -20.43 -17.41
C ARG A 240 -0.32 -21.71 -16.90
N ALA A 241 0.43 -21.64 -15.79
CA ALA A 241 1.14 -22.82 -15.30
C ALA A 241 0.17 -24.01 -15.07
N PRO A 242 0.51 -25.20 -15.58
CA PRO A 242 -0.39 -26.35 -15.53
C PRO A 242 -0.71 -26.71 -14.07
N GLY A 243 -1.98 -27.00 -13.79
CA GLY A 243 -2.44 -27.38 -12.45
C GLY A 243 -2.79 -26.22 -11.51
N LEU A 244 -2.79 -24.96 -11.96
CA LEU A 244 -3.57 -23.92 -11.26
C LEU A 244 -5.03 -24.00 -11.69
N GLY A 245 -5.94 -24.13 -10.72
CA GLY A 245 -7.36 -23.88 -10.95
C GLY A 245 -7.61 -22.40 -11.29
N ARG A 246 -8.73 -22.10 -11.92
CA ARG A 246 -8.96 -20.76 -12.47
C ARG A 246 -9.14 -19.67 -11.43
N GLU A 247 -9.59 -19.99 -10.22
CA GLU A 247 -9.60 -19.04 -9.11
C GLU A 247 -8.17 -18.59 -8.79
N HIS A 248 -7.24 -19.54 -8.71
CA HIS A 248 -5.82 -19.23 -8.48
C HIS A 248 -5.21 -18.49 -9.68
N GLN A 249 -5.59 -18.83 -10.91
CA GLN A 249 -5.14 -18.09 -12.10
C GLN A 249 -5.67 -16.65 -12.12
N THR A 250 -6.93 -16.43 -11.72
CA THR A 250 -7.53 -15.10 -11.66
C THR A 250 -6.89 -14.27 -10.57
N LEU A 251 -6.69 -14.85 -9.39
CA LEU A 251 -5.98 -14.21 -8.28
C LEU A 251 -4.57 -13.80 -8.71
N LEU A 252 -3.80 -14.72 -9.30
CA LEU A 252 -2.44 -14.45 -9.75
C LEU A 252 -2.39 -13.41 -10.88
N GLY A 253 -3.25 -13.56 -11.89
CA GLY A 253 -3.34 -12.65 -13.02
C GLY A 253 -3.67 -11.23 -12.60
N VAL A 254 -4.73 -11.02 -11.83
CA VAL A 254 -5.14 -9.70 -11.35
C VAL A 254 -4.09 -9.10 -10.41
N ALA A 255 -3.57 -9.87 -9.46
CA ALA A 255 -2.57 -9.39 -8.52
C ALA A 255 -1.27 -8.94 -9.21
N LEU A 256 -0.79 -9.68 -10.22
CA LEU A 256 0.41 -9.31 -10.95
C LEU A 256 0.17 -8.19 -11.97
N MET A 257 -1.01 -8.11 -12.59
CA MET A 257 -1.40 -6.95 -13.40
C MET A 257 -1.36 -5.65 -12.58
N LEU A 258 -1.85 -5.67 -11.35
CA LEU A 258 -1.79 -4.52 -10.43
C LEU A 258 -0.35 -4.05 -10.13
N ARG A 259 0.65 -4.90 -10.30
CA ARG A 259 2.08 -4.57 -10.10
C ARG A 259 2.79 -4.22 -11.41
N ARG A 260 2.54 -4.98 -12.48
CA ARG A 260 3.27 -4.92 -13.75
C ARG A 260 2.65 -3.97 -14.77
N ALA A 261 1.33 -3.81 -14.72
CA ALA A 261 0.56 -2.96 -15.64
C ALA A 261 -0.66 -2.34 -14.93
N PRO A 262 -0.43 -1.47 -13.90
CA PRO A 262 -1.51 -0.93 -13.07
C PRO A 262 -2.51 -0.06 -13.81
N LEU A 263 -2.08 0.62 -14.89
CA LEU A 263 -2.97 1.42 -15.75
C LEU A 263 -3.90 0.51 -16.58
N GLU A 264 -3.35 -0.55 -17.19
CA GLU A 264 -4.14 -1.55 -17.92
C GLU A 264 -5.17 -2.24 -17.02
N ALA A 265 -4.77 -2.61 -15.79
CA ALA A 265 -5.68 -3.21 -14.80
C ALA A 265 -6.85 -2.29 -14.39
N ARG A 266 -6.70 -0.98 -14.58
CA ARG A 266 -7.70 0.05 -14.26
C ARG A 266 -8.43 0.58 -15.49
N HIS A 267 -8.07 0.11 -16.67
CA HIS A 267 -8.74 0.48 -17.90
C HIS A 267 -10.17 -0.08 -17.92
N ALA A 268 -11.13 0.68 -18.45
CA ALA A 268 -12.54 0.30 -18.45
C ALA A 268 -12.81 -1.06 -19.13
N ALA A 269 -11.98 -1.43 -20.10
CA ALA A 269 -12.06 -2.71 -20.81
C ALA A 269 -11.54 -3.93 -20.02
N PHE A 270 -10.81 -3.72 -18.92
CA PHE A 270 -10.20 -4.82 -18.17
C PHE A 270 -11.25 -5.72 -17.50
N ILE A 271 -12.20 -5.13 -16.77
CA ILE A 271 -13.27 -5.87 -16.07
C ILE A 271 -14.08 -6.77 -17.02
N PRO A 272 -14.64 -6.27 -18.14
CA PRO A 272 -15.40 -7.12 -19.05
C PRO A 272 -14.53 -8.23 -19.67
N ALA A 273 -13.24 -7.98 -19.92
CA ALA A 273 -12.32 -9.00 -20.42
C ALA A 273 -12.09 -10.14 -19.39
N VAL A 274 -11.90 -9.80 -18.10
CA VAL A 274 -11.77 -10.80 -17.03
C VAL A 274 -13.03 -11.64 -16.88
N VAL A 275 -14.22 -11.00 -16.89
CA VAL A 275 -15.50 -11.70 -16.76
C VAL A 275 -15.78 -12.60 -17.96
N ALA A 276 -15.49 -12.13 -19.19
CA ALA A 276 -15.66 -12.93 -20.40
C ALA A 276 -14.80 -14.20 -20.36
N TRP A 277 -13.52 -14.06 -19.98
CA TRP A 277 -12.60 -15.19 -19.84
C TRP A 277 -13.05 -16.20 -18.77
N ARG A 278 -13.61 -15.74 -17.64
CA ARG A 278 -14.19 -16.62 -16.59
C ARG A 278 -15.42 -17.39 -17.09
N ARG A 279 -16.25 -16.77 -17.95
CA ARG A 279 -17.51 -17.37 -18.47
C ARG A 279 -17.30 -18.50 -19.48
N GLU A 280 -16.27 -18.42 -20.30
CA GLU A 280 -16.03 -19.40 -21.37
C GLU A 280 -15.78 -20.81 -20.83
N GLU A 281 -15.17 -20.92 -19.64
CA GLU A 281 -14.92 -22.20 -18.99
C GLU A 281 -16.18 -22.85 -18.40
N ALA A 282 -17.11 -22.06 -17.86
CA ALA A 282 -18.38 -22.59 -17.35
C ALA A 282 -19.17 -23.33 -18.45
N ARG A 283 -18.97 -22.92 -19.71
CA ARG A 283 -19.53 -23.58 -20.91
C ARG A 283 -18.73 -24.82 -21.34
N GLY A 284 -17.42 -24.86 -21.09
CA GLY A 284 -16.56 -26.02 -21.38
C GLY A 284 -16.72 -27.19 -20.40
N VAL A 285 -16.85 -26.90 -19.09
CA VAL A 285 -17.01 -27.94 -18.04
C VAL A 285 -18.36 -28.64 -18.11
N THR A 286 -19.40 -27.98 -18.64
CA THR A 286 -20.71 -28.60 -18.90
C THR A 286 -20.70 -29.53 -20.11
N GLY A 287 -19.74 -29.41 -21.03
CA GLY A 287 -19.57 -30.30 -22.18
C GLY A 287 -18.82 -31.61 -21.87
N ASP A 288 -17.85 -31.57 -20.95
CA ASP A 288 -16.90 -32.68 -20.71
C ASP A 288 -17.40 -33.74 -19.71
N ARG A 289 -18.49 -33.48 -18.98
CA ARG A 289 -19.15 -34.46 -18.09
C ARG A 289 -19.84 -35.62 -18.82
N THR A 290 -19.72 -35.73 -20.14
CA THR A 290 -20.33 -36.81 -20.95
C THR A 290 -19.36 -37.81 -21.56
N HIS A 291 -18.05 -37.71 -21.28
CA HIS A 291 -17.04 -38.65 -21.76
C HIS A 291 -16.40 -39.49 -20.63
N GLU A 292 -17.24 -40.07 -19.76
CA GLU A 292 -16.83 -41.25 -18.98
C GLU A 292 -17.73 -42.43 -19.36
N SER A 293 -17.46 -42.96 -20.56
CA SER A 293 -18.09 -44.18 -21.06
C SER A 293 -17.43 -45.39 -20.41
N VAL A 294 -18.11 -45.90 -19.38
CA VAL A 294 -18.21 -47.30 -18.98
C VAL A 294 -17.61 -48.29 -20.00
N HIS A 295 -16.41 -48.80 -19.73
CA HIS A 295 -15.98 -50.11 -20.23
C HIS A 295 -16.32 -51.16 -19.16
N VAL A 296 -17.49 -51.79 -19.32
CA VAL A 296 -17.82 -53.05 -18.67
C VAL A 296 -17.04 -54.15 -19.37
N VAL A 297 -16.13 -54.81 -18.66
CA VAL A 297 -15.66 -56.15 -19.01
C VAL A 297 -16.12 -57.09 -17.89
N THR A 298 -17.13 -57.88 -18.21
CA THR A 298 -17.62 -59.02 -17.45
C THR A 298 -16.52 -60.08 -17.31
N GLY A 299 -16.33 -60.58 -16.08
CA GLY A 299 -15.26 -61.50 -15.74
C GLY A 299 -15.46 -62.93 -16.23
N THR A 300 -14.37 -63.69 -16.23
CA THR A 300 -14.40 -65.15 -16.03
C THR A 300 -13.05 -65.63 -15.51
N ARG A 301 -13.11 -66.57 -14.55
CA ARG A 301 -12.00 -67.29 -13.91
C ARG A 301 -11.15 -68.03 -14.96
N GLU A 302 -9.85 -68.18 -14.72
CA GLU A 302 -9.20 -69.49 -14.45
C GLU A 302 -7.67 -69.39 -14.36
N ALA A 303 -7.10 -70.48 -13.84
CA ALA A 303 -5.79 -70.65 -13.26
C ALA A 303 -4.61 -70.74 -14.26
N GLY A 304 -3.40 -70.59 -13.71
CA GLY A 304 -2.32 -71.53 -14.00
C GLY A 304 -1.16 -71.06 -14.87
N THR A 305 0.04 -71.20 -14.31
CA THR A 305 1.30 -71.63 -14.97
C THR A 305 1.88 -70.76 -16.09
N SER A 306 3.03 -70.13 -15.87
CA SER A 306 4.39 -70.71 -16.01
C SER A 306 5.02 -70.40 -17.36
N ALA A 307 6.18 -69.75 -17.25
CA ALA A 307 7.37 -69.89 -18.08
C ALA A 307 7.41 -69.27 -19.49
N ALA A 308 8.55 -68.56 -19.67
CA ALA A 308 9.45 -68.69 -20.81
C ALA A 308 8.97 -68.10 -22.15
N ARG A 309 9.81 -67.53 -23.02
CA ARG A 309 11.27 -67.40 -23.11
C ARG A 309 11.51 -66.47 -24.29
N ALA A 310 12.55 -65.64 -24.15
CA ALA A 310 13.57 -65.37 -25.17
C ALA A 310 13.15 -64.77 -26.55
N SER A 311 13.94 -63.97 -27.26
CA SER A 311 15.38 -63.69 -27.26
C SER A 311 15.55 -62.23 -27.73
N GLY A 312 16.50 -61.46 -27.21
CA GLY A 312 17.91 -61.44 -27.65
C GLY A 312 18.10 -60.17 -28.50
N VAL A 313 19.11 -59.32 -28.34
CA VAL A 313 20.58 -59.52 -28.23
C VAL A 313 21.13 -58.13 -27.81
N ARG A 314 21.83 -57.98 -26.66
CA ARG A 314 23.30 -58.10 -26.39
C ARG A 314 24.04 -56.74 -26.59
N SER A 315 24.43 -56.07 -25.49
CA SER A 315 25.79 -55.97 -24.87
C SER A 315 26.62 -54.82 -25.48
N GLU A 316 27.40 -54.01 -24.76
CA GLU A 316 28.40 -54.22 -23.70
C GLU A 316 28.39 -53.00 -22.73
N GLN A 317 28.44 -53.04 -21.39
CA GLN A 317 29.33 -53.61 -20.35
C GLN A 317 30.70 -52.93 -20.13
N ALA A 318 30.84 -52.25 -18.99
CA ALA A 318 31.88 -52.37 -17.93
C ALA A 318 31.99 -51.04 -17.16
N GLY A 319 32.05 -50.93 -15.83
CA GLY A 319 32.05 -51.87 -14.72
C GLY A 319 32.81 -51.26 -13.54
N SER A 320 32.22 -51.19 -12.34
CA SER A 320 32.90 -51.35 -11.04
C SER A 320 31.90 -51.18 -9.87
N ARG A 321 31.76 -52.26 -9.09
CA ARG A 321 31.04 -52.37 -7.82
C ARG A 321 31.86 -51.79 -6.68
N GLU A 322 31.19 -51.19 -5.71
CA GLU A 322 31.51 -51.41 -4.29
C GLU A 322 30.23 -51.33 -3.44
N GLN A 323 30.12 -52.23 -2.48
CA GLN A 323 28.92 -52.66 -1.77
C GLN A 323 29.15 -52.41 -0.28
N VAL A 324 28.23 -51.71 0.40
CA VAL A 324 28.21 -51.61 1.88
C VAL A 324 26.75 -51.69 2.37
N ASP A 325 26.55 -52.56 3.36
CA ASP A 325 25.34 -52.91 4.11
C ASP A 325 24.60 -51.73 4.77
N PRO A 326 23.26 -51.84 4.95
CA PRO A 326 22.53 -51.16 6.01
C PRO A 326 22.00 -52.14 7.07
N SER A 327 22.37 -51.91 8.34
CA SER A 327 21.81 -52.57 9.53
C SER A 327 20.62 -51.79 10.14
N PRO A 328 19.75 -52.46 10.93
CA PRO A 328 18.35 -52.07 11.10
C PRO A 328 18.02 -51.26 12.37
N LEU A 329 16.88 -50.57 12.31
CA LEU A 329 16.21 -49.80 13.37
C LEU A 329 15.65 -50.69 14.50
N PRO A 330 15.58 -50.21 15.76
CA PRO A 330 14.92 -50.93 16.84
C PRO A 330 13.42 -50.59 16.95
N SER A 331 12.65 -51.65 17.22
CA SER A 331 11.22 -51.71 17.51
C SER A 331 10.88 -51.13 18.89
N PHE A 332 9.76 -50.41 19.02
CA PHE A 332 9.15 -50.10 20.32
C PHE A 332 7.80 -50.81 20.45
N GLU A 333 7.67 -51.54 21.56
CA GLU A 333 6.56 -52.40 21.92
C GLU A 333 5.31 -51.61 22.35
N ARG A 334 4.15 -52.18 21.99
CA ARG A 334 2.84 -51.83 22.54
C ARG A 334 2.71 -52.47 23.92
N LEU A 335 2.36 -51.68 24.94
CA LEU A 335 1.79 -52.19 26.18
C LEU A 335 0.46 -51.48 26.44
N THR A 336 -0.61 -52.27 26.39
CA THR A 336 -1.93 -51.98 26.92
C THR A 336 -1.93 -52.27 28.42
N ASP A 337 -2.38 -51.33 29.26
CA ASP A 337 -3.29 -51.66 30.36
C ASP A 337 -3.93 -50.40 30.96
N ALA A 338 -5.25 -50.46 31.14
CA ALA A 338 -6.04 -49.52 31.93
C ALA A 338 -6.08 -49.99 33.38
N PRO A 339 -6.37 -49.10 34.35
CA PRO A 339 -7.71 -49.20 34.94
C PRO A 339 -8.35 -47.85 35.35
N ALA A 340 -9.68 -47.80 35.31
CA ALA A 340 -10.50 -46.92 36.15
C ALA A 340 -10.69 -47.59 37.52
N PRO A 341 -11.02 -46.85 38.62
CA PRO A 341 -12.43 -46.52 38.88
C PRO A 341 -12.68 -45.23 39.70
N GLY A 342 -13.95 -44.82 39.81
CA GLY A 342 -14.47 -44.21 41.05
C GLY A 342 -15.32 -42.94 40.90
N ALA A 343 -16.64 -43.12 40.79
CA ALA A 343 -17.65 -42.07 40.96
C ALA A 343 -18.12 -41.99 42.43
N VAL A 344 -18.31 -40.78 42.98
CA VAL A 344 -19.30 -40.50 44.06
C VAL A 344 -19.86 -39.06 43.97
N SER A 345 -21.14 -39.01 43.61
CA SER A 345 -22.30 -38.20 44.05
C SER A 345 -22.19 -36.79 44.66
N ARG A 346 -22.91 -35.87 43.98
CA ARG A 346 -24.01 -34.96 44.43
C ARG A 346 -24.01 -34.36 45.85
N GLY A 347 -24.09 -33.03 45.87
CA GLY A 347 -24.78 -32.23 46.89
C GLY A 347 -25.31 -30.93 46.25
N GLU A 348 -26.63 -30.79 46.20
CA GLU A 348 -27.37 -29.66 45.66
C GLU A 348 -27.30 -28.42 46.58
N SER A 349 -27.35 -27.22 45.99
CA SER A 349 -28.19 -26.14 46.53
C SER A 349 -28.53 -25.13 45.44
N ALA A 350 -29.82 -24.81 45.41
CA ALA A 350 -30.54 -24.04 44.40
C ALA A 350 -30.33 -22.52 44.53
N GLY A 351 -30.60 -21.79 43.43
CA GLY A 351 -30.64 -20.33 43.48
C GLY A 351 -30.88 -19.62 42.14
N SER A 352 -32.09 -19.76 41.60
CA SER A 352 -32.80 -18.80 40.75
C SER A 352 -32.26 -18.46 39.35
N ALA A 353 -32.86 -19.10 38.35
CA ALA A 353 -32.89 -18.66 36.96
C ALA A 353 -34.16 -17.82 36.71
N THR A 354 -34.00 -16.65 36.10
CA THR A 354 -35.08 -15.93 35.40
C THR A 354 -34.72 -15.89 33.92
N SER A 355 -35.69 -16.26 33.10
CA SER A 355 -35.63 -16.43 31.65
C SER A 355 -35.76 -15.10 30.90
N ALA A 356 -35.06 -14.98 29.77
CA ALA A 356 -35.47 -14.16 28.61
C ALA A 356 -34.64 -14.58 27.36
N PRO A 357 -35.12 -14.32 26.13
CA PRO A 357 -35.12 -15.33 25.06
C PRO A 357 -34.06 -15.16 23.98
N VAL A 358 -33.96 -16.23 23.19
CA VAL A 358 -33.25 -16.39 21.93
C VAL A 358 -33.72 -15.36 20.91
N SER A 359 -32.80 -14.66 20.26
CA SER A 359 -33.08 -13.88 19.04
C SER A 359 -31.86 -13.83 18.12
N GLY A 360 -32.09 -14.34 16.91
CA GLY A 360 -31.81 -13.61 15.67
C GLY A 360 -30.34 -13.36 15.31
N VAL A 361 -29.88 -14.14 14.32
CA VAL A 361 -28.72 -13.85 13.47
C VAL A 361 -28.78 -12.39 12.99
N ALA A 362 -27.83 -11.56 13.44
CA ALA A 362 -27.67 -10.18 12.99
C ALA A 362 -26.45 -10.07 12.07
N SER A 363 -26.70 -9.65 10.83
CA SER A 363 -25.71 -9.23 9.84
C SER A 363 -24.72 -8.22 10.43
N PRO A 364 -23.43 -8.23 10.02
CA PRO A 364 -22.48 -7.24 10.49
C PRO A 364 -22.88 -5.86 9.94
N LEU A 365 -23.20 -4.95 10.86
CA LEU A 365 -23.39 -3.53 10.57
C LEU A 365 -22.10 -2.97 10.00
N LEU A 366 -22.19 -2.52 8.75
CA LEU A 366 -21.21 -1.72 8.05
C LEU A 366 -20.79 -0.53 8.91
N SER A 367 -19.48 -0.33 8.97
CA SER A 367 -18.77 0.73 9.65
C SER A 367 -19.46 2.10 9.54
N ALA A 368 -19.62 2.76 10.68
CA ALA A 368 -19.98 4.17 10.74
C ALA A 368 -18.98 5.01 9.93
N PRO A 369 -19.42 6.03 9.18
CA PRO A 369 -18.53 6.91 8.46
C PRO A 369 -17.64 7.66 9.46
N ILE A 370 -16.33 7.61 9.24
CA ILE A 370 -15.39 8.55 9.85
C ILE A 370 -15.75 9.92 9.28
N GLU A 371 -16.20 10.85 10.13
CA GLU A 371 -16.35 12.25 9.72
C GLU A 371 -14.99 12.79 9.27
N VAL A 372 -14.87 12.98 7.95
CA VAL A 372 -13.81 13.78 7.35
C VAL A 372 -14.02 15.21 7.83
N THR A 373 -13.26 15.62 8.83
CA THR A 373 -13.21 17.01 9.26
C THR A 373 -12.71 17.85 8.08
N ALA A 374 -13.61 18.68 7.56
CA ALA A 374 -13.32 19.68 6.55
C ALA A 374 -12.11 20.52 6.98
N TRP A 375 -11.33 20.96 5.99
CA TRP A 375 -10.32 22.01 6.17
C TRP A 375 -10.97 23.20 6.91
N PRO A 376 -10.36 23.77 7.97
CA PRO A 376 -10.92 24.93 8.62
C PRO A 376 -10.90 26.09 7.62
N ALA A 377 -12.06 26.44 7.07
CA ALA A 377 -12.25 27.78 6.55
C ALA A 377 -11.96 28.72 7.72
N HIS A 378 -11.04 29.67 7.55
CA HIS A 378 -10.95 30.79 8.46
C HIS A 378 -12.27 31.55 8.37
N THR A 379 -13.22 31.17 9.21
CA THR A 379 -14.39 31.98 9.52
C THR A 379 -13.89 33.02 10.50
N GLU A 380 -13.80 34.28 10.05
CA GLU A 380 -13.69 35.40 10.97
C GLU A 380 -14.77 35.26 12.05
N ALA A 381 -14.35 35.12 13.30
CA ALA A 381 -15.25 35.14 14.42
C ALA A 381 -15.94 36.51 14.49
N PRO A 382 -17.26 36.59 14.70
CA PRO A 382 -17.93 37.87 14.87
C PRO A 382 -17.40 38.57 16.12
N ALA A 383 -17.07 39.85 15.96
CA ALA A 383 -16.53 40.71 17.01
C ALA A 383 -17.41 40.69 18.27
N THR A 384 -16.84 40.24 19.39
CA THR A 384 -17.36 40.50 20.72
C THR A 384 -16.90 41.89 21.20
N PRO A 385 -17.71 42.61 21.98
CA PRO A 385 -17.42 43.99 22.34
C PRO A 385 -16.20 44.07 23.26
N SER A 386 -15.26 44.93 22.89
CA SER A 386 -14.03 45.24 23.60
C SER A 386 -14.29 45.72 25.03
N VAL A 387 -13.71 45.02 26.01
CA VAL A 387 -13.50 45.57 27.36
C VAL A 387 -12.29 46.50 27.29
N VAL A 388 -12.54 47.79 27.52
CA VAL A 388 -11.52 48.84 27.59
C VAL A 388 -10.69 48.65 28.86
N MET A 389 -9.40 48.35 28.70
CA MET A 389 -8.39 48.53 29.75
C MET A 389 -7.72 49.90 29.56
N PRO A 390 -7.44 50.68 30.62
CA PRO A 390 -6.86 52.01 30.49
C PRO A 390 -5.41 51.94 30.02
N VAL A 391 -5.05 52.84 29.11
CA VAL A 391 -3.69 53.07 28.61
C VAL A 391 -2.85 53.76 29.71
N PRO A 392 -1.67 53.26 30.08
CA PRO A 392 -0.69 54.06 30.81
C PRO A 392 0.12 54.92 29.83
N GLU A 393 0.36 56.17 30.21
CA GLU A 393 1.19 57.16 29.50
C GLU A 393 2.66 56.70 29.32
N PRO A 394 3.37 57.23 28.30
CA PRO A 394 4.68 56.75 27.92
C PRO A 394 5.77 57.28 28.86
N MET A 395 6.40 56.39 29.63
CA MET A 395 7.67 56.67 30.31
C MET A 395 8.85 56.17 29.48
N SER A 396 9.87 57.02 29.43
CA SER A 396 11.10 57.01 28.66
C SER A 396 11.84 55.67 28.53
N ALA A 397 12.45 55.49 27.35
CA ALA A 397 13.27 54.35 26.97
C ALA A 397 14.45 54.08 27.93
N PRO A 398 14.65 52.82 28.38
CA PRO A 398 15.92 52.35 28.93
C PRO A 398 16.90 51.98 27.79
N PRO A 399 18.22 52.02 28.05
CA PRO A 399 19.24 51.82 27.03
C PRO A 399 19.33 50.37 26.57
N GLU A 400 19.79 50.20 25.32
CA GLU A 400 20.03 48.93 24.64
C GLU A 400 20.76 47.91 25.51
N LEU A 401 20.05 46.85 25.89
CA LEU A 401 20.66 45.62 26.37
C LEU A 401 21.09 44.81 25.15
N SER A 402 22.38 44.95 24.84
CA SER A 402 23.20 44.09 24.00
C SER A 402 22.62 42.66 23.84
N SER A 403 22.37 42.26 22.59
CA SER A 403 22.00 40.89 22.24
C SER A 403 23.02 39.90 22.83
N PRO A 404 22.59 38.77 23.43
CA PRO A 404 23.53 37.75 23.87
C PRO A 404 24.32 37.22 22.68
N PRO A 405 25.65 37.06 22.79
CA PRO A 405 26.45 36.50 21.72
C PRO A 405 26.13 35.01 21.59
N GLY A 406 25.65 34.60 20.42
CA GLY A 406 25.72 33.22 19.97
C GLY A 406 24.52 32.33 20.28
N LEU A 407 23.33 32.67 19.80
CA LEU A 407 22.57 31.65 19.08
C LEU A 407 23.28 31.49 17.73
N LEU A 408 24.30 30.64 17.70
CA LEU A 408 24.82 30.10 16.46
C LEU A 408 23.60 29.71 15.62
N ALA A 409 23.52 30.24 14.39
CA ALA A 409 22.63 29.71 13.37
C ALA A 409 22.66 28.19 13.53
N SER A 410 21.53 27.62 13.95
CA SER A 410 21.40 26.18 14.13
C SER A 410 21.92 25.59 12.84
N SER A 411 23.12 24.99 12.89
CA SER A 411 23.77 24.40 11.75
C SER A 411 22.72 23.46 11.17
N ALA A 412 22.14 23.83 10.03
CA ALA A 412 21.02 23.13 9.43
C ALA A 412 21.35 21.65 9.52
N ALA A 413 20.59 20.91 10.33
CA ALA A 413 20.85 19.51 10.58
C ALA A 413 20.55 18.78 9.27
N ARG A 414 21.52 18.80 8.36
CA ARG A 414 21.49 18.04 7.12
C ARG A 414 21.67 16.59 7.55
N PHE A 415 20.79 15.72 7.09
CA PHE A 415 21.03 14.29 7.22
C PHE A 415 22.42 13.99 6.64
N ALA A 416 23.28 13.35 7.42
CA ALA A 416 24.53 12.85 6.90
C ALA A 416 24.22 11.93 5.71
N PRO A 417 24.87 12.09 4.55
CA PRO A 417 24.59 11.27 3.38
C PRO A 417 24.86 9.80 3.73
N ALA A 418 23.88 8.94 3.51
CA ALA A 418 24.05 7.52 3.74
C ALA A 418 25.07 6.97 2.72
N PRO A 419 26.07 6.17 3.14
CA PRO A 419 26.98 5.54 2.20
C PRO A 419 26.25 4.45 1.40
N GLY A 420 26.28 4.58 0.06
CA GLY A 420 25.87 3.53 -0.88
C GLY A 420 24.62 3.84 -1.72
N ARG A 421 24.55 3.26 -2.92
CA ARG A 421 23.34 3.21 -3.76
C ARG A 421 22.92 1.75 -3.92
N GLY A 422 21.74 1.40 -3.42
CA GLY A 422 21.17 0.07 -3.51
C GLY A 422 19.74 0.05 -2.98
N TRP A 423 18.89 -0.85 -3.50
CA TRP A 423 17.53 -1.04 -3.00
C TRP A 423 17.55 -1.43 -1.51
N GLY A 424 16.82 -0.67 -0.69
CA GLY A 424 16.79 -0.83 0.77
C GLY A 424 17.76 0.06 1.56
N LEU A 425 18.65 0.82 0.91
CA LEU A 425 19.40 1.90 1.56
C LEU A 425 18.62 3.23 1.46
N PRO A 426 18.65 4.10 2.49
CA PRO A 426 17.99 5.39 2.44
C PRO A 426 18.58 6.29 1.34
N ILE A 427 17.70 6.94 0.58
CA ILE A 427 18.08 7.89 -0.47
C ILE A 427 17.91 9.31 0.09
N SER A 428 18.99 10.07 0.19
CA SER A 428 18.94 11.48 0.59
C SER A 428 18.45 12.37 -0.56
N THR A 429 17.52 13.28 -0.29
CA THR A 429 17.01 14.29 -1.24
C THR A 429 16.88 15.64 -0.53
N GLY A 430 17.09 16.74 -1.26
CA GLY A 430 16.77 18.09 -0.79
C GLY A 430 15.36 18.56 -1.20
N LEU A 431 14.56 17.64 -1.73
CA LEU A 431 13.22 17.88 -2.29
C LEU A 431 12.19 16.93 -1.66
N GLY A 432 12.34 16.63 -0.36
CA GLY A 432 11.42 15.75 0.39
C GLY A 432 9.97 16.24 0.39
N GLY A 433 9.76 17.55 0.28
CA GLY A 433 8.44 18.17 0.24
C GLY A 433 7.62 17.87 -1.01
N LEU A 434 8.24 17.34 -2.08
CA LEU A 434 7.51 16.88 -3.27
C LEU A 434 6.43 15.84 -2.92
N PHE A 435 6.67 14.99 -1.92
CA PHE A 435 5.72 13.95 -1.53
C PHE A 435 4.43 14.52 -0.90
N TYR A 436 4.43 15.76 -0.41
CA TYR A 436 3.20 16.44 0.03
C TYR A 436 2.23 16.71 -1.13
N LEU A 437 2.71 16.75 -2.37
CA LEU A 437 1.86 16.91 -3.54
C LEU A 437 0.91 15.71 -3.75
N VAL A 438 1.19 14.55 -3.14
CA VAL A 438 0.23 13.44 -3.13
C VAL A 438 -1.02 13.81 -2.34
N ASN A 439 -0.87 14.47 -1.19
CA ASN A 439 -2.01 14.99 -0.42
C ASN A 439 -2.80 16.04 -1.21
N VAL A 440 -2.14 16.82 -2.06
CA VAL A 440 -2.82 17.73 -3.01
C VAL A 440 -3.66 16.95 -4.02
N GLY A 441 -3.09 15.91 -4.64
CA GLY A 441 -3.81 15.07 -5.62
C GLY A 441 -5.03 14.36 -5.02
N LEU A 442 -4.90 13.82 -3.81
CA LEU A 442 -5.99 13.19 -3.07
C LEU A 442 -7.06 14.20 -2.66
N PHE A 443 -6.65 15.35 -2.11
CA PHE A 443 -7.59 16.41 -1.73
C PHE A 443 -8.40 16.93 -2.92
N LEU A 444 -7.78 17.04 -4.09
CA LEU A 444 -8.42 17.46 -5.31
C LEU A 444 -9.28 16.35 -5.95
N GLU A 445 -9.36 15.18 -5.32
CA GLU A 445 -10.11 14.00 -5.79
C GLU A 445 -9.64 13.54 -7.18
N LEU A 446 -8.39 13.83 -7.54
CA LEU A 446 -7.76 13.34 -8.78
C LEU A 446 -7.34 11.87 -8.63
N TYR A 447 -7.13 11.44 -7.39
CA TYR A 447 -6.81 10.07 -7.01
C TYR A 447 -7.74 9.63 -5.89
N GLY A 448 -8.27 8.42 -5.99
CA GLY A 448 -9.04 7.82 -4.91
C GLY A 448 -8.15 7.40 -3.75
N ASP A 449 -8.69 7.52 -2.53
CA ASP A 449 -8.15 6.90 -1.32
C ASP A 449 -9.01 5.68 -0.92
N PHE A 450 -8.73 5.08 0.24
CA PHE A 450 -9.53 3.96 0.76
C PHE A 450 -10.99 4.34 1.06
N SER A 451 -11.30 5.63 1.27
CA SER A 451 -12.66 6.11 1.54
C SER A 451 -13.51 6.27 0.26
N GLN A 452 -12.87 6.34 -0.91
CA GLN A 452 -13.55 6.50 -2.21
C GLN A 452 -12.99 5.57 -3.32
N PRO A 453 -13.07 4.24 -3.16
CA PRO A 453 -12.43 3.27 -4.06
C PRO A 453 -13.05 3.18 -5.46
N ALA A 454 -14.23 3.76 -5.68
CA ALA A 454 -14.94 3.77 -6.97
C ALA A 454 -14.75 5.08 -7.76
N PHE A 455 -14.01 6.04 -7.21
CA PHE A 455 -13.80 7.34 -7.85
C PHE A 455 -12.88 7.17 -9.08
N PRO A 456 -13.18 7.81 -10.23
CA PRO A 456 -12.32 7.74 -11.40
C PRO A 456 -10.95 8.31 -11.05
N CYS A 457 -9.96 7.44 -10.98
CA CYS A 457 -8.57 7.87 -10.82
C CYS A 457 -8.11 8.50 -12.13
N LEU A 458 -7.45 9.65 -12.04
CA LEU A 458 -6.72 10.24 -13.15
C LEU A 458 -5.81 9.15 -13.77
N PRO A 459 -5.89 8.88 -15.08
CA PRO A 459 -5.08 7.86 -15.75
C PRO A 459 -3.62 8.32 -15.97
N LEU A 460 -3.05 8.92 -14.93
CA LEU A 460 -1.69 9.41 -14.82
C LEU A 460 -1.10 8.81 -13.53
N PRO A 461 0.01 8.06 -13.58
CA PRO A 461 0.64 7.55 -12.36
C PRO A 461 0.87 8.66 -11.35
N VAL A 462 0.52 8.42 -10.07
CA VAL A 462 0.60 9.46 -9.02
C VAL A 462 2.01 10.05 -8.88
N TRP A 463 3.05 9.25 -9.13
CA TRP A 463 4.44 9.71 -9.05
C TRP A 463 4.84 10.56 -10.26
N ASP A 464 4.22 10.36 -11.42
CA ASP A 464 4.37 11.24 -12.58
C ASP A 464 3.61 12.55 -12.37
N PHE A 465 2.44 12.51 -11.74
CA PHE A 465 1.75 13.72 -11.30
C PHE A 465 2.62 14.56 -10.34
N VAL A 466 3.21 13.93 -9.32
CA VAL A 466 4.16 14.61 -8.41
C VAL A 466 5.34 15.17 -9.19
N ALA A 467 5.89 14.41 -10.16
CA ALA A 467 7.02 14.87 -10.96
C ALA A 467 6.66 16.11 -11.81
N LEU A 468 5.53 16.06 -12.53
CA LEU A 468 5.07 17.15 -13.40
C LEU A 468 4.72 18.41 -12.61
N LEU A 469 3.94 18.26 -11.54
CA LEU A 469 3.53 19.37 -10.70
C LEU A 469 4.73 19.97 -9.95
N GLY A 470 5.60 19.13 -9.39
CA GLY A 470 6.81 19.53 -8.71
C GLY A 470 7.75 20.34 -9.60
N GLN A 471 7.99 19.89 -10.84
CA GLN A 471 8.82 20.61 -11.81
C GLN A 471 8.28 22.02 -12.12
N ARG A 472 6.96 22.22 -12.11
CA ARG A 472 6.32 23.50 -12.42
C ARG A 472 6.19 24.44 -11.23
N LEU A 473 6.15 23.88 -10.01
CA LEU A 473 6.12 24.65 -8.78
C LEU A 473 7.52 25.04 -8.31
N LEU A 474 8.56 24.28 -8.68
CA LEU A 474 9.95 24.66 -8.45
C LEU A 474 10.33 25.85 -9.34
N GLY A 475 10.71 26.97 -8.72
CA GLY A 475 11.25 28.13 -9.44
C GLY A 475 12.62 27.85 -10.08
N GLU A 476 13.48 27.09 -9.41
CA GLU A 476 14.77 26.64 -9.93
C GLU A 476 14.75 25.14 -10.26
N ALA A 477 15.13 24.80 -11.49
CA ALA A 477 15.27 23.41 -11.89
C ALA A 477 16.43 22.77 -11.10
N ARG A 478 16.12 21.74 -10.31
CA ARG A 478 17.10 20.92 -9.58
C ARG A 478 17.22 19.51 -10.19
N PRO A 479 17.64 19.36 -11.46
CA PRO A 479 17.61 18.08 -12.16
C PRO A 479 18.57 17.04 -11.58
N SER A 480 19.57 17.47 -10.80
CA SER A 480 20.55 16.59 -10.16
C SER A 480 20.04 15.89 -8.90
N ASP A 481 18.89 16.32 -8.35
CA ASP A 481 18.34 15.68 -7.15
C ASP A 481 17.91 14.23 -7.44
N PRO A 482 18.29 13.25 -6.60
CA PRO A 482 17.97 11.85 -6.85
C PRO A 482 16.46 11.53 -6.81
N VAL A 483 15.62 12.39 -6.23
CA VAL A 483 14.16 12.19 -6.15
C VAL A 483 13.53 12.00 -7.53
N TRP A 484 14.05 12.64 -8.58
CA TRP A 484 13.49 12.50 -9.92
C TRP A 484 13.65 11.09 -10.48
N LYS A 485 14.76 10.43 -10.15
CA LYS A 485 14.98 9.01 -10.49
C LYS A 485 14.09 8.10 -9.65
N VAL A 486 13.85 8.46 -8.39
CA VAL A 486 12.92 7.75 -7.52
C VAL A 486 11.50 7.81 -8.07
N LEU A 487 10.99 8.99 -8.43
CA LEU A 487 9.66 9.15 -9.00
C LEU A 487 9.52 8.40 -10.33
N ALA A 488 10.55 8.41 -11.18
CA ALA A 488 10.57 7.61 -12.41
C ALA A 488 10.48 6.10 -12.12
N LEU A 489 11.26 5.60 -11.15
CA LEU A 489 11.24 4.20 -10.74
C LEU A 489 9.88 3.80 -10.14
N LEU A 490 9.26 4.66 -9.33
CA LEU A 490 7.95 4.41 -8.74
C LEU A 490 6.82 4.41 -9.78
N SER A 491 6.95 5.18 -10.86
CA SER A 491 6.06 5.13 -12.04
C SER A 491 6.38 3.99 -13.01
N SER A 492 7.39 3.15 -12.74
CA SER A 492 7.87 2.13 -13.68
C SER A 492 8.30 2.68 -15.04
N ARG A 493 8.75 3.95 -15.09
CA ARG A 493 9.21 4.60 -16.32
C ARG A 493 10.52 3.99 -16.82
N ARG A 494 10.63 3.80 -18.13
CA ARG A 494 11.88 3.38 -18.77
C ARG A 494 12.91 4.52 -18.74
N PRO A 495 14.22 4.21 -18.78
CA PRO A 495 15.24 5.23 -18.92
C PRO A 495 14.97 6.13 -20.15
N GLY A 496 14.86 7.44 -19.94
CA GLY A 496 14.57 8.42 -21.00
C GLY A 496 13.09 8.74 -21.22
N GLU A 497 12.18 7.99 -20.59
CA GLU A 497 10.73 8.24 -20.70
C GLU A 497 10.31 9.46 -19.87
N ALA A 498 9.62 10.41 -20.53
CA ALA A 498 9.12 11.62 -19.90
C ALA A 498 7.95 11.29 -18.94
N PRO A 499 7.80 12.02 -17.82
CA PRO A 499 6.64 11.84 -16.95
C PRO A 499 5.34 12.16 -17.71
N GLY A 500 4.34 11.31 -17.57
CA GLY A 500 3.05 11.46 -18.26
C GLY A 500 3.07 11.13 -19.76
N HIS A 501 4.08 10.41 -20.26
CA HIS A 501 4.19 10.06 -21.69
C HIS A 501 2.96 9.35 -22.26
N ALA A 502 2.34 8.45 -21.48
CA ALA A 502 1.15 7.68 -21.87
C ALA A 502 -0.17 8.31 -21.39
N PHE A 503 -0.12 9.50 -20.77
CA PHE A 503 -1.33 10.17 -20.30
C PHE A 503 -1.94 10.98 -21.45
N GLU A 504 -3.21 10.72 -21.73
CA GLU A 504 -4.02 11.48 -22.68
C GLU A 504 -4.89 12.47 -21.91
N PRO A 505 -4.51 13.77 -21.88
CA PRO A 505 -5.27 14.76 -21.12
C PRO A 505 -6.56 15.13 -21.86
N PRO A 506 -7.60 15.57 -21.12
CA PRO A 506 -8.84 16.02 -21.74
C PRO A 506 -8.62 17.22 -22.67
N GLU A 507 -9.52 17.35 -23.65
CA GLU A 507 -9.51 18.47 -24.60
C GLU A 507 -10.12 19.75 -24.05
N ASP A 508 -10.90 19.64 -22.98
CA ASP A 508 -11.64 20.72 -22.33
C ASP A 508 -11.35 20.76 -20.83
N TRP A 509 -11.45 21.94 -20.24
CA TRP A 509 -11.21 22.18 -18.82
C TRP A 509 -12.42 22.82 -18.14
N ARG A 510 -12.80 22.26 -17.00
CA ARG A 510 -13.74 22.86 -16.06
C ARG A 510 -13.24 22.63 -14.64
N VAL A 511 -13.08 23.69 -13.87
CA VAL A 511 -12.76 23.59 -12.44
C VAL A 511 -13.99 23.03 -11.70
N PRO A 512 -13.86 21.93 -10.92
CA PRO A 512 -14.96 21.45 -10.09
C PRO A 512 -15.47 22.53 -9.11
N GLU A 513 -16.78 22.58 -8.85
CA GLU A 513 -17.35 23.58 -7.93
C GLU A 513 -16.77 23.48 -6.51
N SER A 514 -16.46 22.25 -6.07
CA SER A 514 -15.84 21.97 -4.76
C SER A 514 -14.48 22.65 -4.60
N TRP A 515 -13.73 22.83 -5.68
CA TRP A 515 -12.40 23.43 -5.70
C TRP A 515 -12.45 24.93 -5.34
N LEU A 516 -13.52 25.62 -5.72
CA LEU A 516 -13.71 27.05 -5.42
C LEU A 516 -13.99 27.36 -3.96
N ARG A 517 -14.30 26.37 -3.12
CA ARG A 517 -14.56 26.59 -1.68
C ARG A 517 -13.40 27.32 -1.00
N ALA A 518 -12.17 27.09 -1.43
CA ALA A 518 -10.99 27.76 -0.90
C ALA A 518 -10.93 29.27 -1.23
N PHE A 519 -11.62 29.71 -2.28
CA PHE A 519 -11.58 31.08 -2.79
C PHE A 519 -12.88 31.85 -2.51
N ARG A 520 -13.74 31.36 -1.61
CA ARG A 520 -14.94 32.11 -1.20
C ARG A 520 -14.54 33.42 -0.53
N THR A 521 -14.99 34.52 -1.12
CA THR A 521 -14.88 35.87 -0.56
C THR A 521 -16.27 36.41 -0.23
N GLN A 522 -16.37 37.25 0.81
CA GLN A 522 -17.62 37.95 1.12
C GLN A 522 -17.98 39.01 0.07
N ALA A 523 -16.97 39.53 -0.64
CA ALA A 523 -17.14 40.49 -1.73
C ALA A 523 -17.34 39.78 -3.08
N SER A 524 -18.14 40.42 -3.95
CA SER A 524 -18.31 40.00 -5.34
C SER A 524 -16.97 40.06 -6.09
N SER A 525 -16.59 38.95 -6.72
CA SER A 525 -15.34 38.86 -7.48
C SER A 525 -15.60 39.05 -8.99
N THR A 526 -14.76 39.81 -9.68
CA THR A 526 -14.91 40.00 -11.14
C THR A 526 -14.09 38.96 -11.89
N TRP A 527 -14.77 38.14 -12.69
CA TRP A 527 -14.17 37.11 -13.52
C TRP A 527 -14.07 37.60 -14.96
N THR A 528 -12.91 37.39 -15.58
CA THR A 528 -12.65 37.85 -16.93
C THR A 528 -12.88 36.71 -17.92
N TRP A 529 -13.54 36.99 -19.05
CA TRP A 529 -13.80 35.98 -20.07
C TRP A 529 -13.51 36.50 -21.47
N ASN A 530 -13.11 35.59 -22.35
CA ASN A 530 -12.93 35.87 -23.77
C ASN A 530 -13.23 34.63 -24.63
N VAL A 531 -13.53 34.88 -25.91
CA VAL A 531 -13.55 33.84 -26.94
C VAL A 531 -12.43 34.16 -27.93
N THR A 532 -11.39 33.34 -27.92
CA THR A 532 -10.21 33.47 -28.79
C THR A 532 -9.84 32.09 -29.33
N ASP A 533 -9.40 32.04 -30.59
CA ASP A 533 -9.00 30.79 -31.27
C ASP A 533 -10.07 29.68 -31.24
N GLY A 534 -11.36 30.07 -31.32
CA GLY A 534 -12.48 29.13 -31.25
C GLY A 534 -12.69 28.48 -29.88
N ARG A 535 -12.08 29.02 -28.81
CA ARG A 535 -12.23 28.53 -27.44
C ARG A 535 -12.77 29.60 -26.51
N LEU A 536 -13.72 29.21 -25.66
CA LEU A 536 -14.23 30.03 -24.56
C LEU A 536 -13.34 29.83 -23.34
N ARG A 537 -12.76 30.93 -22.85
CA ARG A 537 -11.93 30.94 -21.64
C ARG A 537 -12.52 31.87 -20.59
N VAL A 538 -12.54 31.41 -19.35
CA VAL A 538 -12.94 32.21 -18.18
C VAL A 538 -11.84 32.14 -17.14
N ARG A 539 -11.39 33.29 -16.62
CA ARG A 539 -10.30 33.41 -15.65
C ARG A 539 -10.81 33.97 -14.33
N HIS A 540 -10.40 33.32 -13.25
CA HIS A 540 -10.62 33.77 -11.88
C HIS A 540 -9.58 34.85 -11.50
N PRO A 541 -9.93 35.86 -10.68
CA PRO A 541 -9.00 36.93 -10.27
C PRO A 541 -7.75 36.41 -9.54
N ALA A 542 -7.82 35.24 -8.91
CA ALA A 542 -6.67 34.57 -8.30
C ALA A 542 -5.69 33.92 -9.33
N GLY A 543 -5.86 34.18 -10.63
CA GLY A 543 -4.86 33.89 -11.65
C GLY A 543 -4.98 32.53 -12.37
N PHE A 544 -6.05 31.76 -12.14
CA PHE A 544 -6.28 30.46 -12.79
C PHE A 544 -7.51 30.47 -13.71
N LEU A 545 -7.56 29.53 -14.65
CA LEU A 545 -8.72 29.37 -15.54
C LEU A 545 -9.82 28.56 -14.86
N MET A 546 -11.03 29.10 -14.88
CA MET A 546 -12.28 28.45 -14.50
C MET A 546 -12.74 27.44 -15.56
N LEU A 547 -12.64 27.86 -16.82
CA LEU A 547 -13.12 27.13 -18.00
C LEU A 547 -12.15 27.36 -19.16
N ASP A 548 -11.91 26.31 -19.96
CA ASP A 548 -11.30 26.40 -21.28
C ASP A 548 -11.95 25.36 -22.19
N LEU A 549 -12.89 25.79 -23.03
CA LEU A 549 -13.78 24.92 -23.80
C LEU A 549 -13.70 25.22 -25.29
N ARG A 550 -13.74 24.19 -26.12
CA ARG A 550 -14.00 24.39 -27.56
C ARG A 550 -15.42 24.93 -27.76
N VAL A 551 -15.55 26.02 -28.53
CA VAL A 551 -16.87 26.60 -28.83
C VAL A 551 -17.52 25.76 -29.94
N PRO A 552 -18.75 25.24 -29.75
CA PRO A 552 -19.49 24.60 -30.83
C PRO A 552 -19.92 25.64 -31.87
N GLU A 553 -19.65 25.37 -33.15
CA GLU A 553 -20.12 26.22 -34.27
C GLU A 553 -21.66 26.24 -34.36
N PRO A 554 -22.25 27.33 -34.87
CA PRO A 554 -22.25 28.69 -34.33
C PRO A 554 -23.37 28.86 -33.27
N THR A 555 -23.07 29.44 -32.11
CA THR A 555 -24.09 29.83 -31.11
C THR A 555 -24.39 31.33 -31.23
N ASP A 556 -25.66 31.71 -31.40
CA ASP A 556 -26.11 33.11 -31.61
C ASP A 556 -25.79 34.08 -30.46
N SER A 557 -25.32 33.59 -29.30
CA SER A 557 -24.80 34.43 -28.23
C SER A 557 -23.71 33.70 -27.41
N THR A 558 -22.46 34.09 -27.63
CA THR A 558 -21.31 33.64 -26.83
C THR A 558 -21.47 33.97 -25.34
N GLU A 559 -22.14 35.09 -25.04
CA GLU A 559 -22.44 35.49 -23.66
C GLU A 559 -23.46 34.56 -22.99
N ALA A 560 -24.47 34.08 -23.74
CA ALA A 560 -25.40 33.07 -23.24
C ALA A 560 -24.69 31.74 -22.95
N LEU A 561 -23.73 31.35 -23.80
CA LEU A 561 -22.91 30.15 -23.57
C LEU A 561 -22.09 30.26 -22.28
N VAL A 562 -21.43 31.41 -22.04
CA VAL A 562 -20.67 31.64 -20.79
C VAL A 562 -21.58 31.53 -19.56
N ARG A 563 -22.75 32.17 -19.60
CA ARG A 563 -23.71 32.11 -18.49
C ARG A 563 -24.25 30.71 -18.26
N HIS A 564 -24.47 29.93 -19.33
CA HIS A 564 -24.92 28.54 -19.22
C HIS A 564 -23.86 27.66 -18.53
N GLU A 565 -22.61 27.72 -19.00
CA GLU A 565 -21.50 26.95 -18.43
C GLU A 565 -21.19 27.34 -16.98
N LEU A 566 -21.46 28.59 -16.60
CA LEU A 566 -21.23 29.10 -15.25
C LEU A 566 -22.44 28.99 -14.31
N ALA A 567 -23.57 28.46 -14.77
CA ALA A 567 -24.82 28.42 -14.00
C ALA A 567 -24.68 27.64 -12.68
N SER A 568 -23.90 26.56 -12.65
CA SER A 568 -23.64 25.78 -11.43
C SER A 568 -22.95 26.62 -10.35
N PHE A 569 -22.03 27.50 -10.71
CA PHE A 569 -21.30 28.34 -9.76
C PHE A 569 -22.15 29.51 -9.21
N ALA A 570 -23.13 29.99 -9.98
CA ALA A 570 -23.98 31.13 -9.57
C ALA A 570 -24.83 30.85 -8.32
N THR A 571 -25.06 29.57 -8.00
CA THR A 571 -25.88 29.16 -6.84
C THR A 571 -25.14 29.31 -5.51
N GLY A 572 -23.80 29.31 -5.52
CA GLY A 572 -22.97 29.30 -4.30
C GLY A 572 -21.90 30.39 -4.21
N TYR A 573 -21.72 31.19 -5.27
CA TYR A 573 -20.66 32.18 -5.39
C TYR A 573 -21.18 33.47 -6.01
N THR A 574 -20.78 34.62 -5.45
CA THR A 574 -21.11 35.93 -5.99
C THR A 574 -19.96 36.43 -6.87
N PHE A 575 -20.21 36.56 -8.16
CA PHE A 575 -19.24 37.07 -9.13
C PHE A 575 -19.91 37.93 -10.22
N THR A 576 -19.13 38.80 -10.84
CA THR A 576 -19.50 39.51 -12.07
C THR A 576 -18.65 39.01 -13.23
N LEU A 577 -19.16 39.12 -14.45
CA LEU A 577 -18.46 38.74 -15.66
C LEU A 577 -18.06 40.00 -16.44
N GLU A 578 -16.77 40.09 -16.76
CA GLU A 578 -16.23 41.16 -17.59
C GLU A 578 -15.56 40.55 -18.82
N ARG A 579 -15.84 41.10 -20.00
CA ARG A 579 -15.15 40.69 -21.21
C ARG A 579 -13.78 41.36 -21.24
N GLY A 580 -12.72 40.57 -21.27
CA GLY A 580 -11.34 41.06 -21.21
C GLY A 580 -10.38 40.08 -21.87
N ASP A 581 -9.09 40.44 -21.96
CA ASP A 581 -8.11 39.51 -22.50
C ASP A 581 -7.84 38.36 -21.53
N VAL A 582 -7.94 37.13 -22.04
CA VAL A 582 -7.67 35.91 -21.28
C VAL A 582 -6.64 35.11 -22.07
N PRO A 583 -5.34 35.26 -21.74
CA PRO A 583 -4.27 34.64 -22.50
C PRO A 583 -4.42 33.12 -22.47
N ALA A 584 -4.00 32.47 -23.55
CA ALA A 584 -3.94 31.02 -23.59
C ALA A 584 -2.99 30.51 -22.50
N SER A 585 -3.36 29.41 -21.84
CA SER A 585 -2.52 28.76 -20.83
C SER A 585 -1.15 28.31 -21.36
N THR A 586 -1.03 28.16 -22.69
CA THR A 586 0.20 27.79 -23.40
C THR A 586 0.21 28.42 -24.80
N GLY A 587 1.38 28.46 -25.45
CA GLY A 587 1.50 28.96 -26.82
C GLY A 587 0.71 28.12 -27.84
N HIS A 588 0.46 28.69 -29.01
CA HIS A 588 -0.18 27.99 -30.12
C HIS A 588 0.58 26.69 -30.47
N GLY A 589 -0.13 25.55 -30.50
CA GLY A 589 0.47 24.24 -30.81
C GLY A 589 1.13 23.53 -29.64
N ALA A 590 0.90 23.97 -28.40
CA ALA A 590 1.37 23.25 -27.22
C ALA A 590 0.86 21.80 -27.19
N MET A 591 1.73 20.88 -26.79
CA MET A 591 1.36 19.48 -26.60
C MET A 591 0.18 19.37 -25.62
N PRO A 592 -0.74 18.39 -25.78
CA PRO A 592 -1.92 18.25 -24.91
C PRO A 592 -1.60 18.27 -23.42
N LEU A 593 -0.47 17.65 -23.02
CA LEU A 593 0.01 17.64 -21.64
C LEU A 593 0.36 19.04 -21.13
N GLU A 594 1.06 19.83 -21.94
CA GLU A 594 1.43 21.21 -21.59
C GLU A 594 0.20 22.09 -21.38
N ARG A 595 -0.80 21.95 -22.26
CA ARG A 595 -2.08 22.64 -22.14
C ARG A 595 -2.78 22.27 -20.82
N TRP A 596 -2.85 20.97 -20.51
CA TRP A 596 -3.47 20.50 -19.27
C TRP A 596 -2.74 20.98 -18.02
N LEU A 597 -1.41 20.96 -18.00
CA LEU A 597 -0.62 21.54 -16.91
C LEU A 597 -0.81 23.06 -16.80
N GLY A 598 -0.96 23.75 -17.92
CA GLY A 598 -1.29 25.17 -17.97
C GLY A 598 -2.67 25.50 -17.40
N TRP A 599 -3.57 24.53 -17.26
CA TRP A 599 -4.84 24.67 -16.54
C TRP A 599 -4.68 24.38 -15.04
N LEU A 600 -4.05 23.24 -14.72
CA LEU A 600 -3.98 22.72 -13.35
C LEU A 600 -3.00 23.50 -12.47
N VAL A 601 -1.79 23.77 -12.95
CA VAL A 601 -0.71 24.35 -12.14
C VAL A 601 -1.08 25.74 -11.59
N PRO A 602 -1.65 26.68 -12.36
CA PRO A 602 -2.04 27.98 -11.81
C PRO A 602 -3.05 27.85 -10.66
N TYR A 603 -4.03 26.96 -10.78
CA TYR A 603 -5.00 26.71 -9.71
C TYR A 603 -4.30 26.14 -8.47
N VAL A 604 -3.45 25.12 -8.64
CA VAL A 604 -2.72 24.49 -7.52
C VAL A 604 -1.81 25.51 -6.84
N ARG A 605 -1.09 26.33 -7.59
CA ARG A 605 -0.24 27.41 -7.05
C ARG A 605 -1.06 28.40 -6.23
N ALA A 606 -2.15 28.94 -6.77
CA ALA A 606 -3.00 29.89 -6.06
C ALA A 606 -3.56 29.28 -4.76
N ARG A 607 -3.97 28.00 -4.81
CA ARG A 607 -4.51 27.29 -3.66
C ARG A 607 -3.45 27.07 -2.57
N LEU A 608 -2.28 26.58 -2.94
CA LEU A 608 -1.17 26.32 -2.02
C LEU A 608 -0.65 27.61 -1.39
N SER A 609 -0.51 28.68 -2.19
CA SER A 609 -0.07 29.99 -1.70
C SER A 609 -1.02 30.50 -0.62
N ARG A 610 -2.33 30.42 -0.87
CA ARG A 610 -3.36 30.77 0.13
C ARG A 610 -3.33 29.87 1.37
N ALA A 611 -3.14 28.56 1.19
CA ALA A 611 -3.10 27.60 2.30
C ALA A 611 -1.86 27.78 3.20
N LEU A 612 -0.73 28.18 2.61
CA LEU A 612 0.55 28.35 3.29
C LEU A 612 0.80 29.80 3.74
N GLY A 613 -0.09 30.74 3.40
CA GLY A 613 0.09 32.17 3.70
C GLY A 613 1.25 32.81 2.93
N VAL A 614 1.58 32.27 1.76
CA VAL A 614 2.64 32.78 0.87
C VAL A 614 2.01 33.67 -0.21
N ASP A 615 2.73 34.71 -0.63
CA ASP A 615 2.32 35.54 -1.75
C ASP A 615 2.23 34.69 -3.04
N PRO A 616 1.09 34.67 -3.75
CA PRO A 616 0.94 33.89 -4.98
C PRO A 616 1.94 34.24 -6.08
N ASP A 617 2.49 35.46 -6.07
CA ASP A 617 3.50 35.91 -7.04
C ASP A 617 4.94 35.52 -6.61
N ASP A 618 5.16 35.16 -5.34
CA ASP A 618 6.45 34.67 -4.82
C ASP A 618 6.59 33.16 -4.98
N ALA A 619 6.88 32.75 -6.22
CA ALA A 619 7.12 31.36 -6.59
C ALA A 619 8.27 30.71 -5.78
N GLU A 620 9.28 31.48 -5.40
CA GLU A 620 10.46 30.97 -4.71
C GLU A 620 10.15 30.70 -3.24
N ALA A 621 9.40 31.59 -2.57
CA ALA A 621 8.90 31.35 -1.22
C ALA A 621 8.00 30.11 -1.17
N LEU A 622 7.11 29.94 -2.14
CA LEU A 622 6.26 28.75 -2.19
C LEU A 622 7.10 27.46 -2.31
N ALA A 623 8.10 27.46 -3.20
CA ALA A 623 8.98 26.31 -3.38
C ALA A 623 9.80 26.02 -2.11
N ARG A 624 10.34 27.04 -1.45
CA ARG A 624 11.12 26.89 -0.20
C ARG A 624 10.25 26.36 0.95
N THR A 625 9.03 26.86 1.09
CA THR A 625 8.10 26.47 2.17
C THR A 625 7.53 25.07 1.96
N LEU A 626 7.28 24.64 0.72
CA LEU A 626 6.58 23.38 0.46
C LEU A 626 7.47 22.25 -0.03
N LEU A 627 8.44 22.53 -0.89
CA LEU A 627 9.13 21.49 -1.68
C LEU A 627 10.56 21.23 -1.21
N VAL A 628 11.26 22.28 -0.77
CA VAL A 628 12.69 22.23 -0.45
C VAL A 628 12.91 21.83 1.02
N HIS A 629 12.83 20.52 1.26
CA HIS A 629 13.11 19.93 2.57
C HIS A 629 14.12 18.79 2.43
N ASP A 630 15.11 18.74 3.33
CA ASP A 630 16.01 17.59 3.38
C ASP A 630 15.22 16.38 3.91
N ALA A 631 15.28 15.27 3.17
CA ALA A 631 14.64 14.03 3.56
C ALA A 631 15.51 12.81 3.25
N ARG A 632 15.25 11.74 3.98
CA ARG A 632 15.70 10.38 3.64
C ARG A 632 14.49 9.56 3.22
N LEU A 633 14.58 8.99 2.01
CA LEU A 633 13.54 8.14 1.46
C LEU A 633 13.91 6.67 1.68
N HIS A 634 13.02 5.91 2.31
CA HIS A 634 13.11 4.45 2.32
C HIS A 634 12.05 3.90 1.37
N LEU A 635 12.52 3.11 0.40
CA LEU A 635 11.68 2.52 -0.63
C LEU A 635 11.69 1.00 -0.49
N THR A 636 10.51 0.41 -0.44
CA THR A 636 10.32 -1.05 -0.53
C THR A 636 9.35 -1.37 -1.65
N GLU A 637 9.02 -2.64 -1.84
CA GLU A 637 8.01 -3.04 -2.82
C GLU A 637 6.64 -2.43 -2.50
N THR A 638 6.35 -2.16 -1.22
CA THR A 638 5.03 -1.69 -0.74
C THR A 638 5.03 -0.39 0.04
N HIS A 639 6.18 0.21 0.33
CA HIS A 639 6.27 1.45 1.12
C HIS A 639 7.15 2.51 0.46
N VAL A 640 6.74 3.75 0.66
CA VAL A 640 7.52 4.97 0.47
C VAL A 640 7.48 5.71 1.81
N ASP A 641 8.54 5.57 2.60
CA ASP A 641 8.68 6.28 3.87
C ASP A 641 9.55 7.52 3.66
N VAL A 642 9.00 8.70 3.97
CA VAL A 642 9.67 9.99 3.84
C VAL A 642 10.06 10.45 5.24
N VAL A 643 11.34 10.32 5.58
CA VAL A 643 11.88 10.74 6.87
C VAL A 643 12.42 12.17 6.76
N LEU A 644 11.74 13.11 7.41
CA LEU A 644 12.04 14.54 7.43
C LEU A 644 12.66 14.92 8.78
N ALA A 645 13.53 15.94 8.77
CA ALA A 645 14.04 16.51 10.01
C ALA A 645 12.93 17.35 10.67
N LEU A 646 12.58 17.06 11.92
CA LEU A 646 11.53 17.78 12.64
C LEU A 646 11.83 19.28 12.73
N ALA A 647 13.11 19.63 12.90
CA ALA A 647 13.58 21.02 12.95
C ALA A 647 13.41 21.79 11.63
N GLN A 648 13.15 21.10 10.52
CA GLN A 648 12.99 21.70 9.18
C GLN A 648 11.53 21.77 8.72
N LEU A 649 10.58 21.22 9.48
CA LEU A 649 9.17 21.22 9.08
C LEU A 649 8.55 22.61 9.31
N PRO A 650 8.12 23.32 8.25
CA PRO A 650 7.44 24.60 8.40
C PRO A 650 6.07 24.38 9.04
N LEU A 651 5.71 25.19 10.03
CA LEU A 651 4.43 25.09 10.73
C LEU A 651 3.25 25.25 9.76
N GLU A 652 3.45 26.02 8.70
CA GLU A 652 2.51 26.28 7.61
C GLU A 652 2.07 24.97 6.93
N VAL A 653 3.02 24.06 6.66
CA VAL A 653 2.72 22.75 6.05
C VAL A 653 1.84 21.90 6.96
N ARG A 654 2.12 21.92 8.27
CA ARG A 654 1.36 21.18 9.29
C ARG A 654 -0.04 21.76 9.48
N VAL A 655 -0.16 23.09 9.55
CA VAL A 655 -1.47 23.78 9.66
C VAL A 655 -2.32 23.53 8.42
N ALA A 656 -1.68 23.52 7.24
CA ALA A 656 -2.29 23.13 5.99
C ALA A 656 -2.60 21.61 5.90
N GLY A 657 -2.17 20.80 6.86
CA GLY A 657 -2.40 19.35 6.86
C GLY A 657 -1.81 18.62 5.65
N LEU A 658 -0.80 19.20 5.00
CA LEU A 658 -0.16 18.63 3.80
C LEU A 658 0.81 17.49 4.12
N ASP A 659 1.22 17.38 5.38
CA ASP A 659 2.13 16.35 5.89
C ASP A 659 1.41 15.22 6.63
N ARG A 660 0.09 15.09 6.43
CA ARG A 660 -0.69 13.98 6.97
C ARG A 660 -0.24 12.65 6.37
N ASP A 661 -0.13 11.65 7.23
CA ASP A 661 0.09 10.27 6.81
C ASP A 661 -1.09 9.78 5.97
N ILE A 662 -0.77 9.37 4.75
CA ILE A 662 -1.77 8.91 3.78
C ILE A 662 -2.11 7.44 4.01
N GLY A 663 -1.11 6.66 4.44
CA GLY A 663 -1.23 5.21 4.50
C GLY A 663 -1.28 4.63 3.09
N TRP A 664 -2.16 3.66 2.86
CA TRP A 664 -2.24 2.93 1.61
C TRP A 664 -2.84 3.76 0.47
N ILE A 665 -2.14 3.86 -0.66
CA ILE A 665 -2.61 4.53 -1.88
C ILE A 665 -2.88 3.45 -2.94
N PRO A 666 -4.16 3.12 -3.22
CA PRO A 666 -4.49 2.05 -4.15
C PRO A 666 -3.93 2.26 -5.56
N SER A 667 -3.99 3.49 -6.09
CA SER A 667 -3.47 3.84 -7.42
C SER A 667 -1.95 3.70 -7.53
N ALA A 668 -1.23 3.79 -6.40
CA ALA A 668 0.22 3.64 -6.33
C ALA A 668 0.66 2.21 -6.01
N GLY A 669 -0.26 1.38 -5.47
CA GLY A 669 0.04 0.06 -4.92
C GLY A 669 1.06 0.10 -3.78
N ARG A 670 1.09 1.18 -3.00
CA ARG A 670 2.08 1.44 -1.93
C ARG A 670 1.50 2.29 -0.79
N HIS A 671 2.09 2.14 0.39
CA HIS A 671 1.95 3.08 1.50
C HIS A 671 2.84 4.31 1.29
N LEU A 672 2.35 5.49 1.63
CA LEU A 672 3.14 6.70 1.80
C LEU A 672 2.99 7.20 3.25
N THR A 673 4.12 7.36 3.95
CA THR A 673 4.14 7.75 5.37
C THR A 673 5.26 8.77 5.61
N PHE A 674 4.94 9.81 6.38
CA PHE A 674 5.87 10.85 6.78
C PHE A 674 6.36 10.58 8.20
N HIS A 675 7.67 10.51 8.36
CA HIS A 675 8.31 10.33 9.67
C HIS A 675 9.11 11.58 9.99
N PHE A 676 9.10 11.99 11.26
CA PHE A 676 9.80 13.18 11.71
C PHE A 676 10.81 12.78 12.79
N GLU A 677 12.09 13.08 12.54
CA GLU A 677 13.22 12.76 13.42
C GLU A 677 13.92 14.00 13.95
#